data_AF-A0A8J9ZAR1-F1
#
_entry.id   AF-A0A8J9ZAR1-F1
#
_cell.length_a   1.000
_cell.length_b   1.000
_cell.length_c   1.000
_cell.angle_alpha   90.00
_cell.angle_beta   90.00
_cell.angle_gamma   90.00
#
_symmetry.space_group_name_H-M   'P 1'
#
loop_
_entity.id
_entity.type
_entity.pdbx_description
1 polymer ?
#
loop_
_entity_poly.entity_id
_entity_poly.type
_entity_poly.pdbx_seq_one_letter_code
_entity_poly.pdbx_strand_id
1 'polypeptide(L)'
;MLDTILSRLDETGVRLLMRVWSARTGKRESPGAGVPADLIKDMMKSEYITTGDLVQLEKDMIAAGISFPAVVRDIPGVPDELKYTRTVESAVGPMDGELEIPGFVKLIVPPGVLQQDTLITISTVDVAAILRDPESLNWTSGYPWSLGEDTCPRELLDQVLFSPAVDVNLHGAQLTGDLEMQTWRPPGSEGMECLVLKHHDGEGWTDITASTEHQIYLDKISISVHSFSPVAFVWAPVEAIISVGKTMISALSSRTLNCRFAAHIKPLANDVQFHVVCRDQRVETDEYLPGFTWCGSNAAMFDLFHGDVLDIAVNVHGGQDNISEHMVLNSKQCCDKNGQNVQIMLDRPNRNCVKGNVHVKKVQGTSNRIACQFIFKEEGDTYQRDYKRDNTTEEADSTRTIPTEQVESVRQNLAATGITVTEGDRKKEETSRPHAGPGDIRTDSIVRGSGSKPVVLLINDEYSNSHGGVSTIHRQMANFLASKGAAVVHSIVLGATEDDKDEAAADGVQLIFPTMFKGDERKPILDWLTWDHQTRYPSLPSDVGFIVGHVNITSRAARQIKEQRFSDAKLVQVTHEIPEETSHYQGDEKVMTIGEESDIILDDLQHADVIFSVGPLVYDYYQTKQLKCQHYEFLPKPSDMFSEMQVNYVHTKTKTVLSMGMIMGAESLRGYDIAAKAMHIVIEQLPNTKWRAYGVSPEDFPESKKIIQANVEKGKIHFTPLKNTTQEELSRHMQQAHVVLMPSRAEPFGLVGLEAIAAGVPVLVSDRSGLAWFLKSQDPEFDRLIVEISDDDEEATKTLAKRIIKILKDGDREFQAARRLKEKLLASKYWEDSHSKFLEAFGL
;
A
#
# COMPACT_ATOMS: atom_id res chain seq x y z
N MET A 1 -14.23 -6.31 4.71
CA MET A 1 -15.12 -6.12 5.88
C MET A 1 -14.61 -6.91 7.09
N LEU A 2 -14.75 -8.23 7.17
CA LEU A 2 -14.21 -9.02 8.30
C LEU A 2 -12.69 -8.84 8.48
N ASP A 3 -11.91 -8.97 7.41
CA ASP A 3 -10.45 -8.74 7.46
C ASP A 3 -10.11 -7.29 7.84
N THR A 4 -10.92 -6.31 7.40
CA THR A 4 -10.79 -4.90 7.78
C THR A 4 -11.07 -4.68 9.27
N ILE A 5 -12.08 -5.36 9.81
CA ILE A 5 -12.45 -5.34 11.24
C ILE A 5 -11.28 -5.87 12.07
N LEU A 6 -10.69 -7.01 11.71
CA LEU A 6 -9.58 -7.58 12.46
C LEU A 6 -8.24 -6.88 12.21
N SER A 7 -8.03 -6.24 11.06
CA SER A 7 -6.83 -5.41 10.81
C SER A 7 -6.77 -4.17 11.71
N ARG A 8 -7.93 -3.73 12.21
CA ARG A 8 -8.05 -2.66 13.20
C ARG A 8 -7.87 -3.15 14.64
N LEU A 9 -7.73 -4.46 14.85
CA LEU A 9 -7.40 -5.04 16.14
C LEU A 9 -5.89 -5.24 16.25
N ASP A 10 -5.35 -4.87 17.40
CA ASP A 10 -3.98 -5.22 17.75
C ASP A 10 -3.88 -6.72 18.08
N GLU A 11 -2.65 -7.21 18.22
CA GLU A 11 -2.37 -8.62 18.52
C GLU A 11 -3.10 -9.10 19.78
N THR A 12 -3.31 -8.20 20.75
CA THR A 12 -4.08 -8.43 21.97
C THR A 12 -5.55 -8.67 21.63
N GLY A 13 -6.21 -7.77 20.90
CA GLY A 13 -7.61 -7.89 20.49
C GLY A 13 -7.88 -9.15 19.68
N VAL A 14 -6.99 -9.51 18.75
CA VAL A 14 -7.08 -10.75 17.98
C VAL A 14 -7.02 -11.99 18.88
N ARG A 15 -6.09 -11.99 19.85
CA ARG A 15 -5.93 -13.10 20.80
C ARG A 15 -7.15 -13.28 21.71
N LEU A 16 -7.78 -12.17 22.11
CA LEU A 16 -8.97 -12.18 22.95
C LEU A 16 -10.18 -12.72 22.17
N LEU A 17 -10.37 -12.24 20.95
CA LEU A 17 -11.43 -12.73 20.07
C LEU A 17 -11.26 -14.21 19.70
N MET A 18 -10.02 -14.65 19.42
CA MET A 18 -9.68 -16.07 19.21
C MET A 18 -10.15 -16.94 20.37
N ARG A 19 -9.93 -16.48 21.60
CA ARG A 19 -10.34 -17.22 22.78
C ARG A 19 -11.87 -17.27 22.87
N VAL A 20 -12.59 -16.16 22.61
CA VAL A 20 -14.06 -16.11 22.72
C VAL A 20 -14.67 -17.15 21.80
N TRP A 21 -14.18 -17.15 20.57
CA TRP A 21 -14.59 -18.10 19.56
C TRP A 21 -14.21 -19.55 19.92
N SER A 22 -13.01 -19.78 20.46
CA SER A 22 -12.56 -21.12 20.88
C SER A 22 -13.42 -21.69 22.00
N ALA A 23 -13.84 -20.86 22.96
CA ALA A 23 -14.81 -21.26 23.96
C ALA A 23 -16.15 -21.59 23.29
N ARG A 24 -16.72 -20.69 22.49
CA ARG A 24 -18.02 -20.88 21.83
C ARG A 24 -18.14 -22.08 20.91
N THR A 25 -17.01 -22.58 20.40
CA THR A 25 -16.96 -23.75 19.52
C THR A 25 -16.47 -25.03 20.21
N GLY A 26 -16.10 -24.97 21.49
CA GLY A 26 -15.66 -26.14 22.28
C GLY A 26 -14.34 -26.78 21.82
N LYS A 27 -13.51 -26.07 21.04
CA LYS A 27 -12.24 -26.60 20.51
C LYS A 27 -11.08 -26.35 21.48
N ARG A 28 -10.46 -27.43 22.00
CA ARG A 28 -9.20 -27.38 22.75
C ARG A 28 -8.01 -27.36 21.77
N GLU A 29 -7.46 -26.16 21.54
CA GLU A 29 -6.19 -25.78 20.86
C GLU A 29 -6.02 -25.91 19.32
N SER A 30 -6.06 -24.73 18.67
CA SER A 30 -5.28 -24.12 17.56
C SER A 30 -4.65 -24.94 16.40
N PRO A 31 -4.73 -24.38 15.18
CA PRO A 31 -3.58 -24.25 14.30
C PRO A 31 -3.22 -22.76 14.03
N GLY A 32 -2.00 -22.37 14.43
CA GLY A 32 -1.24 -21.30 13.76
C GLY A 32 -1.74 -19.85 13.83
N ALA A 33 -2.37 -19.40 14.91
CA ALA A 33 -2.89 -18.02 14.99
C ALA A 33 -1.80 -16.97 15.29
N GLY A 34 -1.03 -16.58 14.28
CA GLY A 34 -0.16 -15.39 14.30
C GLY A 34 -0.71 -14.20 13.52
N VAL A 35 -1.80 -14.39 12.75
CA VAL A 35 -2.36 -13.35 11.87
C VAL A 35 -3.88 -13.32 12.01
N PRO A 36 -4.51 -12.15 12.20
CA PRO A 36 -5.97 -12.02 12.31
C PRO A 36 -6.78 -12.70 11.19
N ALA A 37 -6.26 -12.78 9.97
CA ALA A 37 -6.93 -13.40 8.84
C ALA A 37 -7.22 -14.90 9.02
N ASP A 38 -6.43 -15.62 9.83
CA ASP A 38 -6.61 -17.06 10.04
C ASP A 38 -7.73 -17.36 11.02
N LEU A 39 -7.97 -16.47 12.00
CA LEU A 39 -9.13 -16.52 12.90
C LEU A 39 -10.44 -16.48 12.10
N ILE A 40 -10.62 -15.49 11.21
CA ILE A 40 -11.84 -15.36 10.40
C ILE A 40 -12.04 -16.57 9.53
N LYS A 41 -10.98 -17.02 8.85
CA LYS A 41 -11.08 -18.19 7.98
C LYS A 41 -11.56 -19.39 8.75
N ASP A 42 -11.10 -19.58 9.99
CA ASP A 42 -11.53 -20.73 10.76
C ASP A 42 -12.93 -20.54 11.39
N MET A 43 -13.30 -19.32 11.81
CA MET A 43 -14.68 -18.99 12.21
C MET A 43 -15.66 -19.25 11.06
N MET A 44 -15.34 -18.80 9.84
CA MET A 44 -16.16 -19.00 8.65
C MET A 44 -16.18 -20.45 8.18
N LYS A 45 -15.04 -21.15 8.18
CA LYS A 45 -14.99 -22.59 7.86
C LYS A 45 -15.80 -23.44 8.83
N SER A 46 -15.90 -23.00 10.09
CA SER A 46 -16.78 -23.64 11.08
C SER A 46 -18.25 -23.23 10.96
N GLU A 47 -18.61 -22.41 9.97
CA GLU A 47 -19.94 -21.80 9.78
C GLU A 47 -20.43 -20.99 10.99
N TYR A 48 -19.51 -20.63 11.88
CA TYR A 48 -19.80 -19.98 13.14
C TYR A 48 -20.12 -18.48 12.97
N ILE A 49 -19.47 -17.83 12.00
CA ILE A 49 -19.91 -16.55 11.44
C ILE A 49 -20.14 -16.73 9.94
N THR A 50 -21.12 -16.01 9.39
CA THR A 50 -21.43 -16.11 7.95
C THR A 50 -21.27 -14.76 7.27
N THR A 51 -20.88 -14.81 5.99
CA THR A 51 -20.68 -13.61 5.19
C THR A 51 -22.00 -12.85 5.03
N GLY A 52 -22.13 -11.71 5.71
CA GLY A 52 -23.32 -10.86 5.68
C GLY A 52 -24.13 -10.84 6.98
N ASP A 53 -23.79 -11.68 7.97
CA ASP A 53 -24.32 -11.62 9.32
C ASP A 53 -23.17 -11.44 10.32
N LEU A 54 -22.91 -10.17 10.65
CA LEU A 54 -21.88 -9.79 11.61
C LEU A 54 -22.36 -9.85 13.06
N VAL A 55 -23.63 -10.19 13.31
CA VAL A 55 -24.21 -10.17 14.66
C VAL A 55 -23.44 -11.08 15.60
N GLN A 56 -23.03 -12.26 15.11
CA GLN A 56 -22.26 -13.20 15.92
C GLN A 56 -20.83 -12.71 16.18
N LEU A 57 -20.20 -12.03 15.21
CA LEU A 57 -18.88 -11.42 15.41
C LEU A 57 -18.93 -10.20 16.34
N GLU A 58 -19.94 -9.35 16.20
CA GLU A 58 -20.20 -8.21 17.07
C GLU A 58 -20.33 -8.70 18.53
N LYS A 59 -21.16 -9.72 18.75
CA LYS A 59 -21.29 -10.38 20.06
C LYS A 59 -19.96 -10.88 20.61
N ASP A 60 -19.13 -11.48 19.75
CA ASP A 60 -17.83 -12.02 20.17
C ASP A 60 -16.79 -10.93 20.43
N MET A 61 -16.78 -9.86 19.65
CA MET A 61 -15.87 -8.71 19.84
C MET A 61 -16.23 -7.93 21.08
N ILE A 62 -17.52 -7.74 21.33
CA ILE A 62 -18.01 -7.13 22.56
C ILE A 62 -17.69 -8.04 23.77
N ALA A 63 -17.86 -9.36 23.65
CA ALA A 63 -17.37 -10.34 24.63
C ALA A 63 -15.84 -10.49 24.64
N ALA A 64 -15.11 -9.82 23.77
CA ALA A 64 -13.65 -9.70 23.84
C ALA A 64 -13.24 -8.32 24.40
N GLY A 65 -14.19 -7.51 24.88
CA GLY A 65 -13.92 -6.16 25.40
C GLY A 65 -13.50 -5.17 24.30
N ILE A 66 -13.82 -5.49 23.05
CA ILE A 66 -13.41 -4.75 21.87
C ILE A 66 -14.58 -3.88 21.41
N SER A 67 -14.32 -2.60 21.18
CA SER A 67 -15.32 -1.65 20.68
C SER A 67 -15.66 -1.93 19.21
N PHE A 68 -16.62 -2.83 18.97
CA PHE A 68 -17.08 -3.15 17.63
C PHE A 68 -17.57 -1.90 16.87
N PRO A 69 -18.40 -1.02 17.47
CA PRO A 69 -18.83 0.21 16.80
C PRO A 69 -17.66 1.12 16.42
N ALA A 70 -16.63 1.28 17.26
CA ALA A 70 -15.46 2.09 16.91
C ALA A 70 -14.62 1.44 15.80
N VAL A 71 -14.52 0.10 15.81
CA VAL A 71 -13.81 -0.65 14.77
C VAL A 71 -14.51 -0.49 13.42
N VAL A 72 -15.85 -0.55 13.39
CA VAL A 72 -16.64 -0.54 12.15
C VAL A 72 -17.18 0.82 11.71
N ARG A 73 -17.08 1.86 12.55
CA ARG A 73 -17.69 3.19 12.34
C ARG A 73 -17.44 3.76 10.95
N ASP A 74 -16.20 3.64 10.51
CA ASP A 74 -15.70 4.22 9.26
C ASP A 74 -15.54 3.15 8.18
N ILE A 75 -16.04 1.92 8.39
CA ILE A 75 -15.96 0.84 7.40
C ILE A 75 -17.17 0.94 6.47
N PRO A 76 -16.95 1.23 5.16
CA PRO A 76 -18.05 1.32 4.19
C PRO A 76 -18.80 0.00 4.06
N GLY A 77 -20.13 0.07 3.91
CA GLY A 77 -21.00 -1.09 3.74
C GLY A 77 -21.34 -1.87 5.01
N VAL A 78 -20.81 -1.50 6.18
CA VAL A 78 -21.32 -2.01 7.46
C VAL A 78 -22.68 -1.35 7.73
N PRO A 79 -23.73 -2.12 8.10
CA PRO A 79 -25.02 -1.55 8.51
C PRO A 79 -24.88 -0.49 9.60
N ASP A 80 -25.59 0.63 9.48
CA ASP A 80 -25.47 1.75 10.43
C ASP A 80 -25.83 1.35 11.87
N GLU A 81 -26.70 0.36 12.04
CA GLU A 81 -27.06 -0.24 13.34
C GLU A 81 -25.90 -0.94 14.07
N LEU A 82 -24.79 -1.23 13.36
CA LEU A 82 -23.57 -1.82 13.92
C LEU A 82 -22.45 -0.77 14.12
N LYS A 83 -22.58 0.41 13.51
CA LYS A 83 -21.57 1.50 13.57
C LYS A 83 -21.65 2.34 14.84
N TYR A 84 -22.81 2.33 15.48
CA TYR A 84 -23.10 3.14 16.65
C TYR A 84 -23.46 2.27 17.84
N THR A 85 -23.14 2.75 19.03
CA THR A 85 -23.50 2.11 20.29
C THR A 85 -25.02 1.98 20.41
N ARG A 86 -25.48 0.80 20.81
CA ARG A 86 -26.90 0.56 21.02
C ARG A 86 -27.30 1.12 22.36
N THR A 87 -28.33 1.94 22.34
CA THR A 87 -28.93 2.55 23.52
C THR A 87 -30.41 2.21 23.54
N VAL A 88 -30.87 1.69 24.67
CA VAL A 88 -32.28 1.46 24.95
C VAL A 88 -32.66 2.37 26.10
N GLU A 89 -33.73 3.13 25.93
CA GLU A 89 -34.24 4.02 26.95
C GLU A 89 -35.72 3.71 27.19
N SER A 90 -36.12 3.66 28.45
CA SER A 90 -37.50 3.42 28.84
C SER A 90 -37.83 4.08 30.17
N ALA A 91 -39.05 4.58 30.29
CA ALA A 91 -39.59 5.03 31.56
C ALA A 91 -40.10 3.81 32.33
N VAL A 92 -39.49 3.53 33.48
CA VAL A 92 -39.88 2.43 34.36
C VAL A 92 -40.59 2.97 35.58
N GLY A 93 -41.80 2.47 35.82
CA GLY A 93 -42.62 2.83 36.96
C GLY A 93 -42.36 1.95 38.20
N PRO A 94 -43.06 2.22 39.31
CA PRO A 94 -42.84 1.55 40.59
C PRO A 94 -43.35 0.09 40.66
N MET A 95 -44.12 -0.37 39.67
CA MET A 95 -44.78 -1.69 39.74
C MET A 95 -43.87 -2.84 39.28
N ASP A 96 -42.92 -2.55 38.39
CA ASP A 96 -41.85 -3.40 37.84
C ASP A 96 -41.50 -2.86 36.45
N GLY A 97 -40.34 -3.25 35.92
CA GLY A 97 -40.01 -2.99 34.52
C GLY A 97 -38.76 -3.71 34.08
N GLU A 98 -38.60 -3.82 32.77
CA GLU A 98 -37.43 -4.43 32.16
C GLU A 98 -36.97 -3.61 30.96
N LEU A 99 -35.65 -3.52 30.82
CA LEU A 99 -34.99 -2.96 29.64
C LEU A 99 -33.99 -3.99 29.15
N GLU A 100 -34.01 -4.26 27.86
CA GLU A 100 -33.15 -5.26 27.26
C GLU A 100 -32.49 -4.72 26.00
N ILE A 101 -31.17 -4.94 25.91
CA ILE A 101 -30.46 -4.93 24.64
C ILE A 101 -30.38 -6.40 24.19
N PRO A 102 -31.17 -6.82 23.19
CA PRO A 102 -31.36 -8.23 22.87
C PRO A 102 -30.05 -9.01 22.69
N GLY A 103 -29.90 -10.07 23.48
CA GLY A 103 -28.73 -10.96 23.44
C GLY A 103 -27.44 -10.39 24.05
N PHE A 104 -27.52 -9.28 24.80
CA PHE A 104 -26.37 -8.66 25.47
C PHE A 104 -26.58 -8.47 26.97
N VAL A 105 -27.50 -7.56 27.35
CA VAL A 105 -27.83 -7.30 28.74
C VAL A 105 -29.33 -7.08 28.91
N LYS A 106 -29.86 -7.57 30.02
CA LYS A 106 -31.22 -7.29 30.47
C LYS A 106 -31.17 -6.73 31.88
N LEU A 107 -31.69 -5.53 32.06
CA LEU A 107 -31.94 -4.93 33.36
C LEU A 107 -33.38 -5.20 33.75
N ILE A 108 -33.56 -5.74 34.94
CA ILE A 108 -34.85 -6.00 35.56
C ILE A 108 -34.93 -5.08 36.78
N VAL A 109 -36.00 -4.32 36.85
CA VAL A 109 -36.34 -3.43 37.95
C VAL A 109 -37.47 -4.09 38.75
N PRO A 110 -37.18 -4.68 39.92
CA PRO A 110 -38.22 -5.29 40.74
C PRO A 110 -39.28 -4.29 41.23
N PRO A 111 -40.50 -4.76 41.55
CA PRO A 111 -41.54 -3.92 42.13
C PRO A 111 -41.06 -3.18 43.39
N GLY A 112 -41.33 -1.88 43.46
CA GLY A 112 -41.03 -1.04 44.63
C GLY A 112 -39.57 -0.59 44.77
N VAL A 113 -38.70 -0.89 43.80
CA VAL A 113 -37.30 -0.40 43.77
C VAL A 113 -37.22 1.07 43.33
N LEU A 114 -38.14 1.49 42.45
CA LEU A 114 -38.33 2.89 42.08
C LEU A 114 -39.59 3.43 42.77
N GLN A 115 -39.52 4.66 43.27
CA GLN A 115 -40.64 5.31 43.96
C GLN A 115 -41.58 6.08 43.00
N GLN A 116 -41.10 6.37 41.79
CA GLN A 116 -41.81 7.12 40.76
C GLN A 116 -41.29 6.69 39.37
N ASP A 117 -42.04 7.05 38.34
CA ASP A 117 -41.62 6.81 36.95
C ASP A 117 -40.26 7.46 36.70
N THR A 118 -39.29 6.63 36.33
CA THR A 118 -37.89 7.01 36.15
C THR A 118 -37.47 6.65 34.74
N LEU A 119 -36.88 7.60 34.03
CA LEU A 119 -36.23 7.32 32.75
C LEU A 119 -34.94 6.55 33.04
N ILE A 120 -34.81 5.36 32.45
CA ILE A 120 -33.60 4.56 32.52
C ILE A 120 -33.06 4.42 31.11
N THR A 121 -31.77 4.65 30.96
CA THR A 121 -31.04 4.47 29.70
C THR A 121 -29.99 3.39 29.90
N ILE A 122 -29.93 2.42 28.99
CA ILE A 122 -28.91 1.37 28.97
C ILE A 122 -28.19 1.45 27.63
N SER A 123 -26.86 1.51 27.66
CA SER A 123 -26.05 1.55 26.45
C SER A 123 -24.93 0.51 26.48
N THR A 124 -24.69 -0.15 25.35
CA THR A 124 -23.39 -0.78 25.10
C THR A 124 -22.35 0.32 24.90
N VAL A 125 -21.20 0.29 25.55
CA VAL A 125 -20.20 1.37 25.48
C VAL A 125 -18.77 0.84 25.44
N ASP A 126 -17.83 1.67 24.96
CA ASP A 126 -16.40 1.42 25.17
C ASP A 126 -15.89 2.08 26.45
N VAL A 127 -14.77 1.59 26.98
CA VAL A 127 -14.16 2.08 28.23
C VAL A 127 -13.85 3.59 28.16
N ALA A 128 -13.55 4.13 26.99
CA ALA A 128 -13.24 5.56 26.82
C ALA A 128 -14.50 6.44 26.72
N ALA A 129 -15.65 5.90 26.31
CA ALA A 129 -16.95 6.57 26.30
C ALA A 129 -17.50 6.70 27.73
N ILE A 130 -17.29 5.68 28.57
CA ILE A 130 -17.65 5.70 30.01
C ILE A 130 -16.98 6.88 30.74
N LEU A 131 -15.72 7.21 30.39
CA LEU A 131 -14.96 8.28 31.04
C LEU A 131 -15.33 9.70 30.58
N ARG A 132 -16.20 9.84 29.57
CA ARG A 132 -16.57 11.13 28.97
C ARG A 132 -17.89 11.71 29.49
N ASP A 133 -18.68 10.94 30.21
CA ASP A 133 -19.98 11.38 30.75
C ASP A 133 -19.97 11.37 32.29
N PRO A 134 -19.79 12.53 32.96
CA PRO A 134 -19.77 12.61 34.41
C PRO A 134 -21.14 12.43 35.08
N GLU A 135 -22.24 12.47 34.31
CA GLU A 135 -23.59 12.15 34.79
C GLU A 135 -23.94 10.67 34.61
N SER A 136 -23.10 9.91 33.90
CA SER A 136 -23.24 8.46 33.78
C SER A 136 -22.91 7.79 35.12
N LEU A 137 -23.95 7.36 35.81
CA LEU A 137 -23.84 6.61 37.05
C LEU A 137 -23.68 5.12 36.71
N ASN A 138 -22.42 4.73 36.48
CA ASN A 138 -21.78 3.47 36.87
C ASN A 138 -21.80 2.26 35.93
N TRP A 139 -20.65 1.58 35.91
CA TRP A 139 -20.38 0.37 35.12
C TRP A 139 -20.51 -0.90 35.97
N THR A 140 -20.88 -2.02 35.33
CA THR A 140 -20.54 -3.39 35.78
C THR A 140 -19.82 -4.18 34.67
N SER A 141 -18.66 -4.77 34.99
CA SER A 141 -17.86 -5.57 34.07
C SER A 141 -17.42 -6.86 34.77
N GLY A 142 -17.70 -8.01 34.18
CA GLY A 142 -17.22 -9.31 34.66
C GLY A 142 -15.94 -9.76 33.96
N TYR A 143 -14.98 -10.26 34.74
CA TYR A 143 -13.71 -10.93 34.46
C TYR A 143 -13.69 -12.29 35.23
N PRO A 144 -12.64 -13.12 35.21
CA PRO A 144 -12.54 -14.35 34.43
C PRO A 144 -13.35 -15.58 34.80
N TRP A 145 -13.67 -16.30 33.73
CA TRP A 145 -14.10 -17.68 33.66
C TRP A 145 -12.89 -18.63 33.50
N SER A 146 -12.76 -19.62 34.39
CA SER A 146 -11.73 -20.67 34.37
C SER A 146 -12.38 -22.07 34.41
N LEU A 147 -11.77 -23.05 33.75
CA LEU A 147 -12.16 -24.46 33.79
C LEU A 147 -11.52 -25.16 35.00
N GLY A 148 -12.29 -25.35 36.07
CA GLY A 148 -11.98 -26.30 37.15
C GLY A 148 -11.39 -25.71 38.43
N GLU A 149 -11.63 -26.47 39.50
CA GLU A 149 -11.36 -26.19 40.91
C GLU A 149 -9.86 -26.00 41.18
N ASP A 150 -9.45 -24.74 41.32
CA ASP A 150 -8.58 -24.22 42.39
C ASP A 150 -8.08 -22.82 41.99
N THR A 151 -8.52 -21.80 42.73
CA THR A 151 -8.06 -20.39 42.73
C THR A 151 -7.57 -19.85 41.38
N CYS A 152 -8.40 -19.07 40.66
CA CYS A 152 -8.06 -18.35 39.43
C CYS A 152 -6.62 -17.76 39.48
N PRO A 153 -5.61 -18.42 38.89
CA PRO A 153 -4.22 -17.99 38.95
C PRO A 153 -4.06 -16.62 38.28
N ARG A 154 -3.18 -15.77 38.80
CA ARG A 154 -3.02 -14.40 38.27
C ARG A 154 -2.55 -14.39 36.82
N GLU A 155 -1.80 -15.39 36.38
CA GLU A 155 -1.42 -15.56 34.98
C GLU A 155 -2.59 -16.00 34.07
N LEU A 156 -3.66 -16.53 34.65
CA LEU A 156 -4.90 -16.85 33.94
C LEU A 156 -5.81 -15.61 33.79
N LEU A 157 -5.67 -14.55 34.62
CA LEU A 157 -6.37 -13.26 34.44
C LEU A 157 -5.99 -12.56 33.13
N ASP A 158 -4.76 -12.75 32.66
CA ASP A 158 -4.29 -12.25 31.35
C ASP A 158 -4.81 -13.10 30.17
N GLN A 159 -5.55 -14.19 30.47
CA GLN A 159 -5.91 -15.22 29.52
C GLN A 159 -7.40 -15.30 29.12
N VAL A 160 -8.18 -14.23 29.33
CA VAL A 160 -9.61 -14.36 29.64
C VAL A 160 -10.55 -13.77 28.60
N LEU A 161 -11.74 -14.36 28.49
CA LEU A 161 -12.88 -13.85 27.73
C LEU A 161 -13.63 -12.80 28.52
N PHE A 162 -13.80 -11.63 27.92
CA PHE A 162 -14.38 -10.49 28.57
C PHE A 162 -15.93 -10.53 28.51
N SER A 163 -16.60 -9.78 29.38
CA SER A 163 -17.99 -9.39 29.15
C SER A 163 -18.00 -7.95 28.62
N PRO A 164 -18.97 -7.55 27.77
CA PRO A 164 -19.21 -6.16 27.40
C PRO A 164 -19.18 -5.21 28.60
N ALA A 165 -18.69 -3.98 28.38
CA ALA A 165 -18.99 -2.86 29.25
C ALA A 165 -20.38 -2.31 28.91
N VAL A 166 -21.22 -2.17 29.93
CA VAL A 166 -22.58 -1.62 29.83
C VAL A 166 -22.65 -0.39 30.71
N ASP A 167 -23.21 0.68 30.15
CA ASP A 167 -23.55 1.89 30.87
C ASP A 167 -25.05 1.88 31.19
N VAL A 168 -25.41 2.16 32.45
CA VAL A 168 -26.79 2.25 32.92
C VAL A 168 -26.99 3.60 33.59
N ASN A 169 -27.72 4.49 32.95
CA ASN A 169 -28.02 5.81 33.48
C ASN A 169 -29.44 5.86 34.07
N LEU A 170 -29.53 6.15 35.36
CA LEU A 170 -30.79 6.32 36.11
C LEU A 170 -31.25 7.78 36.19
N HIS A 171 -30.56 8.69 35.50
CA HIS A 171 -30.84 10.13 35.43
C HIS A 171 -31.06 10.79 36.80
N GLY A 172 -30.25 10.36 37.79
CA GLY A 172 -30.28 10.88 39.16
C GLY A 172 -31.33 10.28 40.09
N ALA A 173 -32.05 9.22 39.68
CA ALA A 173 -33.03 8.54 40.54
C ALA A 173 -32.36 7.72 41.67
N GLN A 174 -33.02 7.69 42.83
CA GLN A 174 -32.60 6.88 43.97
C GLN A 174 -33.31 5.52 43.96
N LEU A 175 -32.52 4.46 44.17
CA LEU A 175 -33.03 3.10 44.32
C LEU A 175 -33.34 2.82 45.78
N THR A 176 -34.49 2.19 46.05
CA THR A 176 -34.87 1.73 47.40
C THR A 176 -34.62 0.23 47.62
N GLY A 177 -34.08 -0.45 46.60
CA GLY A 177 -33.73 -1.87 46.60
C GLY A 177 -32.86 -2.21 45.39
N ASP A 178 -32.50 -3.48 45.24
CA ASP A 178 -31.60 -3.93 44.18
C ASP A 178 -32.26 -3.99 42.81
N LEU A 179 -31.52 -3.56 41.79
CA LEU A 179 -31.77 -3.90 40.41
C LEU A 179 -31.15 -5.25 40.10
N GLU A 180 -31.77 -6.02 39.22
CA GLU A 180 -31.19 -7.27 38.73
C GLU A 180 -30.66 -7.06 37.31
N MET A 181 -29.38 -7.31 37.09
CA MET A 181 -28.78 -7.28 35.77
C MET A 181 -28.41 -8.69 35.32
N GLN A 182 -28.94 -9.10 34.18
CA GLN A 182 -28.66 -10.38 33.55
C GLN A 182 -27.77 -10.19 32.32
N THR A 183 -26.72 -11.00 32.21
CA THR A 183 -25.86 -11.13 31.03
C THR A 183 -25.78 -12.58 30.60
N TRP A 184 -25.72 -12.84 29.31
CA TRP A 184 -25.73 -14.21 28.78
C TRP A 184 -24.33 -14.80 28.72
N ARG A 185 -24.23 -16.08 29.10
CA ARG A 185 -22.99 -16.84 29.03
C ARG A 185 -22.66 -17.15 27.58
N PRO A 186 -21.39 -17.01 27.18
CA PRO A 186 -20.92 -17.55 25.92
C PRO A 186 -21.19 -19.07 25.87
N PRO A 187 -21.67 -19.61 24.73
CA PRO A 187 -21.63 -21.04 24.48
C PRO A 187 -20.24 -21.63 24.78
N GLY A 188 -20.15 -22.88 25.19
CA GLY A 188 -18.88 -23.56 25.54
C GLY A 188 -18.23 -23.09 26.84
N SER A 189 -18.86 -22.16 27.58
CA SER A 189 -18.45 -21.79 28.93
C SER A 189 -19.13 -22.62 30.02
N GLU A 190 -19.92 -23.66 29.68
CA GLU A 190 -20.84 -24.36 30.60
C GLU A 190 -20.15 -25.12 31.74
N GLY A 191 -18.81 -25.22 31.74
CA GLY A 191 -17.98 -25.77 32.81
C GLY A 191 -17.11 -24.74 33.54
N MET A 192 -17.32 -23.45 33.30
CA MET A 192 -16.57 -22.38 33.94
C MET A 192 -17.31 -21.87 35.19
N GLU A 193 -16.62 -21.78 36.33
CA GLU A 193 -17.27 -21.49 37.63
C GLU A 193 -16.65 -20.28 38.36
N CYS A 194 -15.55 -19.72 37.83
CA CYS A 194 -14.91 -18.52 38.37
C CYS A 194 -15.58 -17.25 37.78
N LEU A 195 -15.82 -16.24 38.63
CA LEU A 195 -16.30 -14.90 38.26
C LEU A 195 -15.50 -13.87 39.06
N VAL A 196 -15.15 -12.74 38.44
CA VAL A 196 -14.53 -11.55 39.03
C VAL A 196 -15.28 -10.31 38.54
N LEU A 197 -15.96 -9.58 39.39
CA LEU A 197 -16.63 -8.33 39.04
C LEU A 197 -15.71 -7.14 39.35
N LYS A 198 -15.59 -6.20 38.41
CA LYS A 198 -14.84 -4.94 38.58
C LYS A 198 -15.78 -3.74 38.45
N HIS A 199 -15.46 -2.61 39.11
CA HIS A 199 -16.20 -1.33 39.11
C HIS A 199 -15.26 -0.09 39.11
N HIS A 200 -15.59 1.00 38.37
CA HIS A 200 -14.82 2.26 38.41
C HIS A 200 -15.57 3.13 39.38
N ASP A 201 -14.81 3.70 40.29
CA ASP A 201 -15.24 4.82 41.10
C ASP A 201 -14.83 6.18 40.51
N GLY A 202 -14.25 6.22 39.30
CA GLY A 202 -13.70 7.44 38.70
C GLY A 202 -12.22 7.66 39.02
N GLU A 203 -11.68 6.99 40.04
CA GLU A 203 -10.25 7.02 40.41
C GLU A 203 -9.49 5.77 39.94
N GLY A 204 -10.19 4.65 39.74
CA GLY A 204 -9.62 3.44 39.16
C GLY A 204 -10.54 2.22 39.16
N TRP A 205 -10.04 1.08 38.67
CA TRP A 205 -10.78 -0.20 38.64
C TRP A 205 -10.66 -0.91 39.99
N THR A 206 -11.79 -1.16 40.65
CA THR A 206 -11.88 -1.86 41.94
C THR A 206 -12.52 -3.23 41.78
N ASP A 207 -12.00 -4.25 42.48
CA ASP A 207 -12.62 -5.59 42.57
C ASP A 207 -13.84 -5.56 43.50
N ILE A 208 -15.01 -5.87 42.96
CA ILE A 208 -16.28 -5.89 43.70
C ILE A 208 -16.88 -7.29 43.79
N THR A 209 -16.21 -8.32 43.29
CA THR A 209 -16.71 -9.70 43.22
C THR A 209 -17.25 -10.21 44.55
N ALA A 210 -16.48 -10.02 45.62
CA ALA A 210 -16.82 -10.52 46.95
C ALA A 210 -17.95 -9.71 47.61
N SER A 211 -18.18 -8.47 47.15
CA SER A 211 -19.17 -7.54 47.69
C SER A 211 -20.47 -7.48 46.89
N THR A 212 -20.57 -8.21 45.77
CA THR A 212 -21.72 -8.18 44.87
C THR A 212 -22.40 -9.54 44.83
N GLU A 213 -23.69 -9.57 45.15
CA GLU A 213 -24.50 -10.78 45.03
C GLU A 213 -24.69 -11.14 43.55
N HIS A 214 -24.40 -12.39 43.22
CA HIS A 214 -24.48 -12.88 41.86
C HIS A 214 -24.85 -14.36 41.85
N GLN A 215 -25.47 -14.78 40.76
CA GLN A 215 -25.84 -16.16 40.51
C GLN A 215 -25.42 -16.55 39.10
N ILE A 216 -24.68 -17.66 39.01
CA ILE A 216 -24.19 -18.20 37.75
C ILE A 216 -25.13 -19.35 37.35
N TYR A 217 -25.83 -19.18 36.24
CA TYR A 217 -26.68 -20.20 35.61
C TYR A 217 -25.92 -20.87 34.46
N LEU A 218 -26.48 -21.93 33.88
CA LEU A 218 -25.87 -22.62 32.73
C LEU A 218 -25.68 -21.69 31.52
N ASP A 219 -26.61 -20.77 31.29
CA ASP A 219 -26.72 -19.94 30.09
C ASP A 219 -26.62 -18.43 30.37
N LYS A 220 -26.62 -18.01 31.64
CA LYS A 220 -26.58 -16.59 32.03
C LYS A 220 -25.98 -16.37 33.40
N ILE A 221 -25.66 -15.12 33.71
CA ILE A 221 -25.28 -14.66 35.04
C ILE A 221 -26.24 -13.55 35.42
N SER A 222 -26.78 -13.66 36.63
CA SER A 222 -27.58 -12.63 37.26
C SER A 222 -26.75 -11.94 38.33
N ILE A 223 -26.78 -10.61 38.37
CA ILE A 223 -26.02 -9.77 39.29
C ILE A 223 -27.01 -8.82 39.96
N SER A 224 -27.02 -8.83 41.29
CA SER A 224 -27.83 -7.90 42.09
C SER A 224 -27.05 -6.60 42.29
N VAL A 225 -27.69 -5.47 41.99
CA VAL A 225 -27.08 -4.14 42.00
C VAL A 225 -27.93 -3.23 42.90
N HIS A 226 -27.58 -3.16 44.18
CA HIS A 226 -28.28 -2.32 45.19
C HIS A 226 -28.04 -0.81 45.01
N SER A 227 -26.77 -0.49 44.87
CA SER A 227 -26.29 0.83 44.52
C SER A 227 -25.04 0.58 43.72
N PHE A 228 -24.95 1.18 42.56
CA PHE A 228 -23.64 1.35 42.01
C PHE A 228 -22.86 2.32 42.94
N SER A 229 -21.70 1.91 43.45
CA SER A 229 -21.14 2.40 44.72
C SER A 229 -21.01 3.95 44.83
N PRO A 230 -21.20 4.54 46.03
CA PRO A 230 -21.35 5.97 46.21
C PRO A 230 -19.98 6.66 46.32
N VAL A 231 -19.49 7.26 45.24
CA VAL A 231 -18.58 8.41 45.41
C VAL A 231 -19.46 9.63 45.59
N ALA A 232 -19.54 10.06 46.85
CA ALA A 232 -20.17 11.30 47.25
C ALA A 232 -19.83 12.42 46.26
N PHE A 233 -20.82 13.24 45.94
CA PHE A 233 -20.67 14.54 45.30
C PHE A 233 -19.43 15.26 45.83
N VAL A 234 -18.32 15.15 45.11
CA VAL A 234 -17.21 16.08 45.20
C VAL A 234 -16.98 16.49 43.78
N TRP A 235 -17.38 17.72 43.49
CA TRP A 235 -16.97 18.43 42.29
C TRP A 235 -15.45 18.27 42.16
N ALA A 236 -15.00 17.33 41.33
CA ALA A 236 -13.59 17.19 41.05
C ALA A 236 -13.16 18.52 40.43
N PRO A 237 -12.17 19.23 41.02
CA PRO A 237 -11.75 20.50 40.47
C PRO A 237 -11.32 20.26 39.03
N VAL A 238 -11.66 21.19 38.14
CA VAL A 238 -11.40 21.12 36.69
C VAL A 238 -9.94 20.69 36.39
N GLU A 239 -9.02 20.94 37.30
CA GLU A 239 -7.62 20.51 37.28
C GLU A 239 -7.41 18.98 37.31
N ALA A 240 -8.24 18.20 38.01
CA ALA A 240 -8.18 16.73 38.02
C ALA A 240 -8.68 16.13 36.69
N ILE A 241 -9.74 16.71 36.10
CA ILE A 241 -10.25 16.36 34.77
C ILE A 241 -9.22 16.78 33.69
N ILE A 242 -8.57 17.93 33.84
CA ILE A 242 -7.46 18.34 32.98
C ILE A 242 -6.24 17.42 33.17
N SER A 243 -6.00 16.86 34.36
CA SER A 243 -4.89 15.93 34.60
C SER A 243 -5.12 14.56 33.97
N VAL A 244 -6.32 13.99 34.11
CA VAL A 244 -6.70 12.74 33.43
C VAL A 244 -6.78 12.96 31.92
N GLY A 245 -7.38 14.08 31.50
CA GLY A 245 -7.39 14.54 30.12
C GLY A 245 -5.99 14.76 29.57
N LYS A 246 -5.04 15.32 30.32
CA LYS A 246 -3.63 15.47 29.90
C LYS A 246 -2.85 14.16 29.95
N THR A 247 -3.18 13.22 30.83
CA THR A 247 -2.52 11.92 30.92
C THR A 247 -3.00 10.99 29.80
N MET A 248 -4.30 11.00 29.48
CA MET A 248 -4.86 10.31 28.31
C MET A 248 -4.56 11.05 27.01
N ILE A 249 -4.59 12.38 26.95
CA ILE A 249 -4.03 13.13 25.81
C ILE A 249 -2.55 12.82 25.72
N SER A 250 -1.74 12.72 26.79
CA SER A 250 -0.33 12.35 26.66
C SER A 250 -0.13 10.90 26.20
N ALA A 251 -1.05 9.98 26.50
CA ALA A 251 -1.04 8.61 26.01
C ALA A 251 -1.55 8.50 24.55
N LEU A 252 -2.58 9.26 24.18
CA LEU A 252 -3.21 9.30 22.85
C LEU A 252 -2.58 10.32 21.88
N SER A 253 -1.84 11.29 22.39
CA SER A 253 -0.97 12.25 21.69
C SER A 253 0.50 11.90 21.86
N SER A 254 0.80 10.67 22.31
CA SER A 254 2.10 10.07 22.08
C SER A 254 2.27 9.95 20.56
N ARG A 255 2.81 11.02 19.96
CA ARG A 255 3.19 11.01 18.56
C ARG A 255 4.13 9.82 18.42
N THR A 256 3.83 8.94 17.49
CA THR A 256 4.75 7.91 17.02
C THR A 256 6.02 8.64 16.55
N LEU A 257 7.11 8.50 17.31
CA LEU A 257 8.39 9.13 17.00
C LEU A 257 9.22 8.14 16.20
N ASN A 258 9.47 8.48 14.93
CA ASN A 258 10.42 7.77 14.11
C ASN A 258 11.81 8.37 14.40
N CYS A 259 12.48 7.81 15.42
CA CYS A 259 13.71 8.37 15.95
C CYS A 259 14.96 7.86 15.21
N ARG A 260 15.97 8.73 15.12
CA ARG A 260 17.36 8.38 14.82
C ARG A 260 18.23 8.68 16.03
N PHE A 261 19.13 7.75 16.36
CA PHE A 261 20.12 7.91 17.42
C PHE A 261 21.48 8.21 16.80
N ALA A 262 22.14 9.26 17.27
CA ALA A 262 23.48 9.66 16.84
C ALA A 262 24.39 9.85 18.05
N ALA A 263 25.64 9.42 17.94
CA ALA A 263 26.66 9.65 18.94
C ALA A 263 27.56 10.82 18.55
N HIS A 264 27.89 11.64 19.53
CA HIS A 264 28.78 12.78 19.39
C HIS A 264 29.85 12.78 20.50
N ILE A 265 31.08 13.13 20.15
CA ILE A 265 32.25 13.08 21.02
C ILE A 265 32.91 14.45 21.14
N LYS A 266 33.32 14.81 22.35
CA LYS A 266 34.25 15.91 22.63
C LYS A 266 35.44 15.41 23.43
N PRO A 267 36.65 15.40 22.84
CA PRO A 267 37.85 14.91 23.53
C PRO A 267 38.30 15.85 24.65
N LEU A 268 38.68 15.28 25.80
CA LEU A 268 39.38 15.96 26.90
C LEU A 268 40.77 15.32 27.11
N ALA A 269 41.57 15.90 28.02
CA ALA A 269 42.98 15.51 28.19
C ALA A 269 43.20 14.04 28.60
N ASN A 270 42.33 13.49 29.46
CA ASN A 270 42.40 12.09 29.92
C ASN A 270 41.09 11.31 29.67
N ASP A 271 40.00 12.00 29.32
CA ASP A 271 38.65 11.43 29.21
C ASP A 271 37.98 11.89 27.90
N VAL A 272 36.80 11.34 27.61
CA VAL A 272 35.97 11.75 26.48
C VAL A 272 34.56 12.05 26.96
N GLN A 273 34.06 13.26 26.65
CA GLN A 273 32.64 13.56 26.77
C GLN A 273 31.91 12.93 25.58
N PHE A 274 30.99 12.01 25.87
CA PHE A 274 30.22 11.25 24.88
C PHE A 274 28.74 11.55 25.04
N HIS A 275 28.06 11.93 23.97
CA HIS A 275 26.63 12.18 23.99
C HIS A 275 25.94 11.24 23.01
N VAL A 276 24.90 10.54 23.47
CA VAL A 276 23.95 9.86 22.59
C VAL A 276 22.72 10.75 22.46
N VAL A 277 22.42 11.15 21.24
CA VAL A 277 21.37 12.11 20.89
C VAL A 277 20.27 11.38 20.13
N CYS A 278 19.04 11.52 20.59
CA CYS A 278 17.82 11.03 19.95
C CYS A 278 17.07 12.19 19.30
N ARG A 279 16.84 12.09 17.99
CA ARG A 279 16.09 13.07 17.19
C ARG A 279 15.02 12.38 16.37
N ASP A 280 13.88 13.03 16.20
CA ASP A 280 12.86 12.60 15.23
C ASP A 280 13.41 12.84 13.80
N GLN A 281 13.15 11.91 12.88
CA GLN A 281 13.67 11.98 11.50
C GLN A 281 13.19 13.20 10.72
N ARG A 282 12.13 13.89 11.15
CA ARG A 282 11.65 15.14 10.54
C ARG A 282 12.55 16.35 10.84
N VAL A 283 13.52 16.22 11.75
CA VAL A 283 14.45 17.31 12.08
C VAL A 283 15.67 17.24 11.16
N GLU A 284 15.65 18.01 10.08
CA GLU A 284 16.72 18.08 9.07
C GLU A 284 17.85 19.04 9.51
N THR A 285 18.74 18.58 10.42
CA THR A 285 19.95 19.33 10.80
C THR A 285 21.11 18.41 11.15
N ASP A 286 22.32 18.76 10.68
CA ASP A 286 23.57 18.09 11.05
C ASP A 286 24.31 18.82 12.18
N GLU A 287 23.86 20.02 12.55
CA GLU A 287 24.43 20.81 13.63
C GLU A 287 24.11 20.20 15.02
N TYR A 288 25.13 20.11 15.86
CA TYR A 288 25.01 19.79 17.29
C TYR A 288 25.88 20.76 18.10
N LEU A 289 25.87 20.63 19.43
CA LEU A 289 26.56 21.53 20.35
C LEU A 289 28.02 21.81 19.92
N PRO A 290 28.47 23.08 19.92
CA PRO A 290 29.83 23.44 19.50
C PRO A 290 30.93 22.68 20.25
N GLY A 291 31.88 22.13 19.48
CA GLY A 291 33.01 21.37 20.00
C GLY A 291 32.76 19.87 20.20
N PHE A 292 31.58 19.36 19.80
CA PHE A 292 31.32 17.93 19.67
C PHE A 292 31.33 17.49 18.21
N THR A 293 31.95 16.35 17.92
CA THR A 293 32.08 15.77 16.58
C THR A 293 31.21 14.52 16.49
N TRP A 294 30.47 14.38 15.40
CA TRP A 294 29.67 13.18 15.14
C TRP A 294 30.58 11.96 14.95
N CYS A 295 30.21 10.80 15.51
CA CYS A 295 31.06 9.61 15.50
C CYS A 295 30.33 8.28 15.24
N GLY A 296 29.02 8.31 14.96
CA GLY A 296 28.22 7.13 14.62
C GLY A 296 26.71 7.38 14.77
N SER A 297 25.87 6.65 14.05
CA SER A 297 24.41 6.74 14.19
C SER A 297 23.70 5.51 13.63
N ASN A 298 22.46 5.29 14.05
CA ASN A 298 21.52 4.40 13.37
C ASN A 298 20.06 4.81 13.68
N ALA A 299 19.12 4.39 12.85
CA ALA A 299 17.69 4.61 13.08
C ALA A 299 17.16 3.66 14.16
N ALA A 300 16.06 4.05 14.81
CA ALA A 300 15.28 3.13 15.62
C ALA A 300 14.67 2.05 14.71
N MET A 301 14.68 0.80 15.15
CA MET A 301 14.14 -0.34 14.40
C MET A 301 12.61 -0.40 14.43
N PHE A 302 12.00 0.36 15.33
CA PHE A 302 10.56 0.51 15.47
C PHE A 302 10.27 1.86 16.12
N ASP A 303 9.04 2.31 15.99
CA ASP A 303 8.62 3.59 16.53
C ASP A 303 8.65 3.64 18.05
N LEU A 304 9.06 4.80 18.57
CA LEU A 304 9.11 5.07 20.00
C LEU A 304 8.04 6.09 20.39
N PHE A 305 7.61 6.03 21.65
CA PHE A 305 6.52 6.84 22.15
C PHE A 305 7.01 7.82 23.21
N HIS A 306 6.32 8.95 23.29
CA HIS A 306 6.52 9.86 24.40
C HIS A 306 6.31 9.15 25.74
N GLY A 307 7.30 9.24 26.63
CA GLY A 307 7.29 8.56 27.92
C GLY A 307 7.97 7.18 27.93
N ASP A 308 8.39 6.66 26.78
CA ASP A 308 9.17 5.41 26.74
C ASP A 308 10.47 5.56 27.53
N VAL A 309 10.75 4.57 28.39
CA VAL A 309 12.00 4.49 29.14
C VAL A 309 13.01 3.72 28.31
N LEU A 310 14.13 4.36 27.99
CA LEU A 310 15.23 3.76 27.25
C LEU A 310 16.43 3.54 28.18
N ASP A 311 17.09 2.40 28.02
CA ASP A 311 18.38 2.05 28.61
C ASP A 311 19.44 2.13 27.51
N ILE A 312 20.36 3.08 27.63
CA ILE A 312 21.43 3.35 26.67
C ILE A 312 22.73 2.80 27.26
N ALA A 313 23.13 1.63 26.79
CA ALA A 313 24.37 0.98 27.18
C ALA A 313 25.48 1.29 26.17
N VAL A 314 26.63 1.74 26.68
CA VAL A 314 27.82 2.05 25.88
C VAL A 314 28.97 1.17 26.33
N ASN A 315 29.53 0.42 25.38
CA ASN A 315 30.64 -0.49 25.61
C ASN A 315 31.87 -0.05 24.80
N VAL A 316 32.93 0.35 25.51
CA VAL A 316 34.21 0.78 24.91
C VAL A 316 35.13 -0.42 24.71
N HIS A 317 35.60 -0.62 23.48
CA HIS A 317 36.46 -1.76 23.15
C HIS A 317 37.81 -1.65 23.84
N GLY A 318 38.13 -2.60 24.73
CA GLY A 318 39.40 -2.64 25.47
C GLY A 318 39.39 -1.92 26.82
N GLY A 319 38.23 -1.39 27.26
CA GLY A 319 37.98 -0.93 28.64
C GLY A 319 37.31 -2.02 29.48
N GLN A 320 37.20 -1.81 30.81
CA GLN A 320 36.63 -2.80 31.73
C GLN A 320 35.18 -2.57 32.16
N ASP A 321 34.55 -1.43 31.80
CA ASP A 321 33.19 -1.11 32.28
C ASP A 321 32.20 -0.84 31.14
N ASN A 322 31.01 -1.44 31.27
CA ASN A 322 29.83 -1.16 30.44
C ASN A 322 29.01 -0.08 31.16
N ILE A 323 28.91 1.11 30.57
CA ILE A 323 28.20 2.23 31.18
C ILE A 323 26.78 2.27 30.62
N SER A 324 25.78 2.27 31.51
CA SER A 324 24.37 2.32 31.14
C SER A 324 23.71 3.54 31.75
N GLU A 325 22.94 4.26 30.96
CA GLU A 325 22.17 5.41 31.39
C GLU A 325 20.72 5.32 30.94
N HIS A 326 19.80 5.83 31.76
CA HIS A 326 18.37 5.80 31.47
C HIS A 326 17.86 7.14 30.92
N MET A 327 17.02 7.08 29.90
CA MET A 327 16.38 8.23 29.29
C MET A 327 14.88 8.00 29.13
N VAL A 328 14.05 8.91 29.67
CA VAL A 328 12.61 8.92 29.38
C VAL A 328 12.36 9.82 28.17
N LEU A 329 11.80 9.26 27.10
CA LEU A 329 11.70 9.91 25.80
C LEU A 329 10.68 11.07 25.80
N ASN A 330 11.14 12.26 25.42
CA ASN A 330 10.32 13.45 25.35
C ASN A 330 10.16 13.92 23.89
N SER A 331 8.94 13.82 23.35
CA SER A 331 8.65 14.14 21.95
C SER A 331 9.02 15.57 21.55
N LYS A 332 8.85 16.54 22.45
CA LYS A 332 9.22 17.94 22.19
C LYS A 332 10.72 18.13 22.09
N GLN A 333 11.50 17.43 22.92
CA GLN A 333 12.96 17.52 22.92
C GLN A 333 13.58 16.76 21.73
N CYS A 334 12.99 15.63 21.33
CA CYS A 334 13.41 14.91 20.12
C CYS A 334 13.12 15.67 18.82
N CYS A 335 12.15 16.58 18.82
CA CYS A 335 11.84 17.46 17.68
C CYS A 335 12.65 18.78 17.69
N ASP A 336 13.54 18.99 18.66
CA ASP A 336 14.43 20.14 18.71
C ASP A 336 15.69 19.89 17.86
N LYS A 337 16.30 20.95 17.33
CA LYS A 337 17.56 20.90 16.57
C LYS A 337 18.68 20.19 17.35
N ASN A 338 18.73 20.38 18.67
CA ASN A 338 19.73 19.72 19.52
C ASN A 338 19.38 18.28 19.92
N GLY A 339 18.13 17.85 19.70
CA GLY A 339 17.63 16.55 20.14
C GLY A 339 17.61 16.35 21.66
N GLN A 340 17.03 15.25 22.11
CA GLN A 340 17.16 14.81 23.50
C GLN A 340 18.43 13.98 23.64
N ASN A 341 19.28 14.25 24.63
CA ASN A 341 20.56 13.57 24.75
C ASN A 341 20.87 13.09 26.16
N VAL A 342 21.72 12.08 26.23
CA VAL A 342 22.35 11.59 27.45
C VAL A 342 23.85 11.79 27.32
N GLN A 343 24.44 12.41 28.34
CA GLN A 343 25.88 12.60 28.45
C GLN A 343 26.50 11.47 29.27
N ILE A 344 27.57 10.90 28.75
CA ILE A 344 28.34 9.81 29.33
C ILE A 344 29.81 10.24 29.32
N MET A 345 30.51 10.03 30.44
CA MET A 345 31.96 10.20 30.51
C MET A 345 32.61 8.85 30.18
N LEU A 346 33.42 8.82 29.12
CA LEU A 346 34.16 7.62 28.74
C LEU A 346 35.65 7.79 29.09
N ASP A 347 36.21 6.80 29.76
CA ASP A 347 37.66 6.73 29.98
C ASP A 347 38.38 6.56 28.65
N ARG A 348 39.57 7.18 28.51
CA ARG A 348 40.42 7.02 27.32
C ARG A 348 41.51 5.98 27.56
N PRO A 349 41.28 4.68 27.28
CA PRO A 349 42.29 3.66 27.48
C PRO A 349 43.50 3.91 26.56
N ASN A 350 44.69 4.00 27.17
CA ASN A 350 45.99 4.13 26.49
C ASN A 350 46.16 5.37 25.59
N ARG A 351 45.43 6.47 25.82
CA ARG A 351 45.49 7.72 25.01
C ARG A 351 45.18 7.56 23.51
N ASN A 352 44.59 6.43 23.10
CA ASN A 352 44.23 6.17 21.71
C ASN A 352 42.80 6.68 21.38
N CYS A 353 42.43 6.66 20.08
CA CYS A 353 41.07 6.98 19.64
C CYS A 353 40.06 5.99 20.22
N VAL A 354 38.98 6.51 20.80
CA VAL A 354 37.94 5.69 21.43
C VAL A 354 37.00 5.10 20.38
N LYS A 355 36.73 3.79 20.47
CA LYS A 355 35.73 3.09 19.65
C LYS A 355 34.91 2.13 20.50
N GLY A 356 33.66 1.93 20.14
CA GLY A 356 32.75 1.11 20.94
C GLY A 356 31.40 0.85 20.27
N ASN A 357 30.52 0.20 21.01
CA ASN A 357 29.15 -0.08 20.60
C ASN A 357 28.18 0.68 21.49
N VAL A 358 27.11 1.21 20.90
CA VAL A 358 25.95 1.77 21.61
C VAL A 358 24.77 0.84 21.40
N HIS A 359 24.14 0.43 22.49
CA HIS A 359 22.94 -0.40 22.50
C HIS A 359 21.84 0.36 23.23
N VAL A 360 20.79 0.74 22.50
CA VAL A 360 19.61 1.41 23.06
C VAL A 360 18.51 0.37 23.19
N LYS A 361 18.00 0.17 24.41
CA LYS A 361 16.92 -0.77 24.71
C LYS A 361 15.73 -0.03 25.28
N LYS A 362 14.53 -0.37 24.82
CA LYS A 362 13.29 0.07 25.44
C LYS A 362 12.97 -0.84 26.63
N VAL A 363 12.78 -0.24 27.79
CA VAL A 363 12.49 -0.90 29.06
C VAL A 363 10.98 -0.92 29.26
N GLN A 364 10.36 -2.08 29.09
CA GLN A 364 8.93 -2.30 29.32
C GLN A 364 8.71 -3.60 30.10
N GLY A 365 8.28 -3.46 31.36
CA GLY A 365 8.02 -4.62 32.24
C GLY A 365 9.25 -5.51 32.37
N THR A 366 9.09 -6.82 32.17
CA THR A 366 10.18 -7.83 32.25
C THR A 366 10.93 -8.06 30.92
N SER A 367 10.57 -7.34 29.84
CA SER A 367 11.19 -7.51 28.52
C SER A 367 11.97 -6.26 28.08
N ASN A 368 13.22 -6.47 27.66
CA ASN A 368 14.06 -5.41 27.10
C ASN A 368 14.15 -5.62 25.58
N ARG A 369 13.50 -4.75 24.80
CA ARG A 369 13.60 -4.76 23.34
C ARG A 369 14.69 -3.82 22.87
N ILE A 370 15.61 -4.29 22.03
CA ILE A 370 16.63 -3.42 21.43
C ILE A 370 15.93 -2.50 20.44
N ALA A 371 15.99 -1.19 20.69
CA ALA A 371 15.42 -0.17 19.81
C ALA A 371 16.42 0.29 18.74
N CYS A 372 17.71 0.35 19.07
CA CYS A 372 18.76 0.77 18.15
C CYS A 372 20.12 0.19 18.57
N GLN A 373 20.97 -0.17 17.61
CA GLN A 373 22.35 -0.55 17.86
C GLN A 373 23.27 0.01 16.78
N PHE A 374 24.43 0.54 17.17
CA PHE A 374 25.44 1.03 16.23
C PHE A 374 26.83 1.10 16.85
N ILE A 375 27.83 1.18 15.99
CA ILE A 375 29.24 1.34 16.36
C ILE A 375 29.59 2.82 16.28
N PHE A 376 30.40 3.31 17.23
CA PHE A 376 30.97 4.64 17.16
C PHE A 376 32.49 4.59 17.14
N LYS A 377 33.10 5.60 16.51
CA LYS A 377 34.56 5.77 16.42
C LYS A 377 34.93 7.24 16.38
N GLU A 378 35.79 7.67 17.29
CA GLU A 378 36.37 9.02 17.29
C GLU A 378 37.17 9.28 15.98
N GLU A 379 36.87 10.38 15.28
CA GLU A 379 37.57 10.80 14.04
C GLU A 379 38.75 11.78 14.34
N GLY A 380 39.95 11.45 13.83
CA GLY A 380 41.20 12.27 13.81
C GLY A 380 42.10 12.13 15.06
N ASP A 381 43.44 12.01 15.01
CA ASP A 381 44.42 12.48 14.02
C ASP A 381 45.66 11.55 13.91
N THR A 382 46.06 11.22 12.69
CA THR A 382 47.44 10.82 12.36
C THR A 382 48.35 12.04 12.47
N TYR A 383 49.01 12.24 13.61
CA TYR A 383 50.16 13.14 13.70
C TYR A 383 51.43 12.42 14.13
N GLN A 384 52.35 12.37 13.16
CA GLN A 384 53.80 12.49 13.25
C GLN A 384 54.58 11.58 14.22
N ARG A 385 55.46 10.77 13.61
CA ARG A 385 56.76 10.41 14.15
C ARG A 385 57.43 11.65 14.77
N ASP A 386 57.92 11.53 16.00
CA ASP A 386 59.33 11.83 16.28
C ASP A 386 59.84 11.23 17.61
N TYR A 387 60.85 10.38 17.45
CA TYR A 387 62.06 10.16 18.25
C TYR A 387 62.15 10.64 19.72
N LYS A 388 62.29 9.67 20.65
CA LYS A 388 63.46 9.39 21.54
C LYS A 388 62.97 8.57 22.76
N ARG A 389 63.40 7.33 22.97
CA ARG A 389 64.70 6.80 23.44
C ARG A 389 64.59 6.36 24.91
N ASP A 390 65.12 5.16 25.14
CA ASP A 390 65.56 4.51 26.40
C ASP A 390 64.55 3.50 26.97
N ASN A 391 64.76 2.20 26.71
CA ASN A 391 65.73 1.27 27.33
C ASN A 391 65.09 0.57 28.53
N THR A 392 64.77 -0.73 28.41
CA THR A 392 65.46 -1.85 29.09
C THR A 392 64.62 -3.14 29.02
N THR A 393 65.26 -4.23 28.55
CA THR A 393 65.23 -5.66 28.99
C THR A 393 63.88 -6.32 29.33
N GLU A 394 63.57 -7.57 28.96
CA GLU A 394 64.40 -8.78 28.77
C GLU A 394 63.53 -9.92 28.20
N GLU A 395 64.13 -10.78 27.36
CA GLU A 395 64.03 -12.26 27.26
C GLU A 395 62.66 -12.99 27.27
N ALA A 396 62.41 -14.12 26.60
CA ALA A 396 63.14 -15.07 25.72
C ALA A 396 62.05 -16.01 25.13
N ASP A 397 62.03 -16.28 23.82
CA ASP A 397 62.56 -17.49 23.17
C ASP A 397 61.51 -18.61 22.94
N SER A 398 61.24 -18.94 21.66
CA SER A 398 61.39 -20.30 21.13
C SER A 398 61.16 -20.35 19.61
N THR A 399 62.22 -20.77 18.94
CA THR A 399 62.38 -21.08 17.52
C THR A 399 61.74 -22.41 17.07
N ARG A 400 61.24 -22.51 15.81
CA ARG A 400 61.83 -23.34 14.71
C ARG A 400 60.94 -23.49 13.44
N THR A 401 61.41 -22.87 12.34
CA THR A 401 61.67 -23.37 10.95
C THR A 401 60.76 -24.38 10.20
N ILE A 402 60.13 -24.04 9.05
CA ILE A 402 60.51 -24.15 7.58
C ILE A 402 59.82 -25.39 6.89
N PRO A 403 59.47 -25.47 5.57
CA PRO A 403 59.78 -24.64 4.38
C PRO A 403 58.63 -24.26 3.40
N THR A 404 59.00 -23.34 2.51
CA THR A 404 58.44 -22.92 1.20
C THR A 404 58.53 -24.00 0.11
N GLU A 405 57.52 -24.11 -0.77
CA GLU A 405 57.70 -24.58 -2.15
C GLU A 405 56.57 -24.12 -3.09
N GLN A 406 56.97 -23.74 -4.31
CA GLN A 406 56.23 -23.70 -5.59
C GLN A 406 55.18 -22.59 -5.85
N VAL A 407 55.56 -21.58 -6.66
CA VAL A 407 54.91 -21.27 -7.96
C VAL A 407 55.91 -20.54 -8.87
N GLU A 408 56.44 -21.24 -9.87
CA GLU A 408 56.93 -20.61 -11.10
C GLU A 408 56.87 -21.63 -12.26
N SER A 409 55.89 -21.51 -13.15
CA SER A 409 56.03 -21.70 -14.59
C SER A 409 54.67 -21.61 -15.28
N VAL A 410 54.57 -20.74 -16.29
CA VAL A 410 54.47 -21.09 -17.71
C VAL A 410 54.05 -19.80 -18.45
N ARG A 411 55.06 -19.09 -18.96
CA ARG A 411 54.95 -18.15 -20.08
C ARG A 411 56.02 -18.58 -21.08
N GLN A 412 55.59 -19.12 -22.21
CA GLN A 412 56.10 -18.85 -23.57
C GLN A 412 55.63 -19.95 -24.53
N ASN A 413 54.89 -19.56 -25.58
CA ASN A 413 55.33 -19.66 -26.98
C ASN A 413 54.14 -19.49 -27.93
N LEU A 414 54.18 -18.46 -28.78
CA LEU A 414 54.39 -18.58 -30.24
C LEU A 414 54.18 -17.22 -30.90
N ALA A 415 55.21 -16.77 -31.63
CA ALA A 415 55.16 -15.67 -32.59
C ALA A 415 55.43 -16.25 -33.99
N ALA A 416 54.62 -15.84 -34.97
CA ALA A 416 54.93 -15.71 -36.41
C ALA A 416 53.61 -15.45 -37.13
N THR A 417 53.26 -14.21 -37.50
CA THR A 417 53.57 -13.56 -38.78
C THR A 417 52.85 -12.20 -38.66
N GLY A 418 53.46 -11.02 -38.75
CA GLY A 418 54.33 -10.51 -39.81
C GLY A 418 53.51 -9.56 -40.68
N ILE A 419 53.53 -8.25 -40.39
CA ILE A 419 53.59 -7.09 -41.32
C ILE A 419 53.34 -5.79 -40.55
N THR A 420 54.17 -4.81 -40.88
CA THR A 420 54.52 -3.54 -40.20
C THR A 420 53.58 -2.36 -40.48
N VAL A 421 53.48 -1.46 -39.51
CA VAL A 421 52.95 -0.08 -39.63
C VAL A 421 54.11 0.87 -39.99
N THR A 422 53.86 1.86 -40.85
CA THR A 422 54.68 3.08 -40.95
C THR A 422 53.78 4.32 -40.95
N GLU A 423 54.07 5.25 -40.05
CA GLU A 423 53.59 6.64 -40.00
C GLU A 423 54.10 7.49 -41.17
N GLY A 424 53.40 8.60 -41.47
CA GLY A 424 53.87 9.63 -42.39
C GLY A 424 52.93 10.82 -42.61
N ASP A 425 52.99 11.78 -41.69
CA ASP A 425 52.96 13.26 -41.84
C ASP A 425 52.17 14.01 -42.98
N ARG A 426 51.28 14.90 -42.50
CA ARG A 426 51.19 16.38 -42.70
C ARG A 426 50.99 17.09 -44.07
N LYS A 427 50.11 18.11 -43.97
CA LYS A 427 49.92 19.41 -44.71
C LYS A 427 48.89 19.41 -45.86
N LYS A 428 47.78 20.18 -45.79
CA LYS A 428 47.52 21.66 -45.81
C LYS A 428 47.42 22.21 -47.24
N GLU A 429 46.25 22.73 -47.61
CA GLU A 429 45.98 23.89 -48.50
C GLU A 429 44.46 23.99 -48.77
N GLU A 430 43.92 25.04 -49.36
CA GLU A 430 43.54 26.37 -48.85
C GLU A 430 42.39 26.86 -49.77
N THR A 431 41.73 27.98 -49.42
CA THR A 431 40.84 28.83 -50.26
C THR A 431 39.38 28.34 -50.44
N SER A 432 38.32 29.17 -50.51
CA SER A 432 38.11 30.63 -50.58
C SER A 432 36.63 30.97 -50.27
N ARG A 433 36.34 32.20 -49.81
CA ARG A 433 35.00 32.81 -49.64
C ARG A 433 34.59 33.63 -50.88
N PRO A 434 33.31 34.02 -51.04
CA PRO A 434 32.88 35.43 -50.79
C PRO A 434 31.46 35.58 -50.14
N HIS A 435 31.24 36.46 -49.13
CA HIS A 435 30.52 37.79 -49.14
C HIS A 435 29.04 37.76 -49.62
N ALA A 436 28.01 38.42 -49.05
CA ALA A 436 27.78 39.33 -47.91
C ALA A 436 26.25 39.57 -47.71
N GLY A 437 25.78 40.03 -46.53
CA GLY A 437 24.57 40.87 -46.37
C GLY A 437 23.48 40.39 -45.37
N PRO A 438 22.89 41.26 -44.51
CA PRO A 438 22.32 40.86 -43.20
C PRO A 438 20.79 40.97 -43.08
N GLY A 439 20.20 40.20 -42.15
CA GLY A 439 18.81 40.35 -41.70
C GLY A 439 18.44 39.32 -40.63
N ASP A 440 18.22 39.80 -39.40
CA ASP A 440 17.87 39.05 -38.18
C ASP A 440 16.64 38.13 -38.30
N ILE A 441 16.80 36.86 -37.90
CA ILE A 441 15.88 36.12 -37.00
C ILE A 441 16.75 35.13 -36.21
N ARG A 442 16.78 35.24 -34.87
CA ARG A 442 17.42 34.25 -33.99
C ARG A 442 16.64 32.93 -34.06
N THR A 443 17.07 32.03 -34.93
CA THR A 443 16.83 30.60 -34.81
C THR A 443 17.90 30.02 -33.90
N ASP A 444 17.52 29.55 -32.71
CA ASP A 444 18.43 28.74 -31.91
C ASP A 444 18.80 27.48 -32.70
N SER A 445 20.10 27.29 -32.79
CA SER A 445 20.77 26.31 -33.61
C SER A 445 20.37 24.89 -33.21
N ILE A 446 19.71 24.20 -34.14
CA ILE A 446 19.72 22.74 -34.20
C ILE A 446 21.19 22.33 -34.34
N VAL A 447 21.77 21.84 -33.24
CA VAL A 447 23.04 21.12 -33.27
C VAL A 447 22.79 19.85 -34.09
N ARG A 448 23.17 19.88 -35.37
CA ARG A 448 23.39 18.68 -36.17
C ARG A 448 24.56 17.93 -35.55
N GLY A 449 24.25 17.06 -34.59
CA GLY A 449 25.18 16.06 -34.09
C GLY A 449 25.44 15.00 -35.16
N SER A 450 26.71 14.57 -35.22
CA SER A 450 27.25 13.34 -35.81
C SER A 450 26.23 12.34 -36.37
N GLY A 451 26.38 11.95 -37.65
CA GLY A 451 25.53 11.00 -38.38
C GLY A 451 25.59 9.53 -37.92
N SER A 452 25.65 9.25 -36.61
CA SER A 452 25.42 7.92 -36.05
C SER A 452 23.96 7.81 -35.62
N LYS A 453 23.30 6.74 -36.06
CA LYS A 453 21.95 6.37 -35.62
C LYS A 453 21.86 6.29 -34.09
N PRO A 454 20.73 6.66 -33.46
CA PRO A 454 20.60 6.71 -32.00
C PRO A 454 20.57 5.30 -31.38
N VAL A 455 21.19 5.15 -30.21
CA VAL A 455 21.01 3.99 -29.33
C VAL A 455 19.98 4.36 -28.26
N VAL A 456 18.90 3.58 -28.17
CA VAL A 456 17.78 3.87 -27.27
C VAL A 456 17.67 2.78 -26.21
N LEU A 457 17.56 3.19 -24.95
CA LEU A 457 17.31 2.33 -23.80
C LEU A 457 15.90 2.57 -23.28
N LEU A 458 14.97 1.66 -23.57
CA LEU A 458 13.64 1.68 -22.99
C LEU A 458 13.62 0.87 -21.70
N ILE A 459 12.87 1.34 -20.71
CA ILE A 459 12.80 0.71 -19.40
C ILE A 459 11.34 0.40 -19.08
N ASN A 460 11.04 -0.88 -18.88
CA ASN A 460 9.73 -1.33 -18.42
C ASN A 460 9.89 -2.52 -17.46
N ASP A 461 8.84 -2.92 -16.74
CA ASP A 461 8.84 -4.15 -15.97
C ASP A 461 8.85 -5.40 -16.86
N GLU A 462 8.17 -5.33 -18.00
CA GLU A 462 7.99 -6.43 -18.96
C GLU A 462 8.06 -5.97 -20.44
N TYR A 463 8.24 -6.92 -21.36
CA TYR A 463 8.24 -6.64 -22.81
C TYR A 463 6.94 -7.03 -23.51
N SER A 464 6.31 -8.15 -23.14
CA SER A 464 5.18 -8.69 -23.91
C SER A 464 3.85 -8.01 -23.61
N ASN A 465 2.90 -8.21 -24.52
CA ASN A 465 1.56 -7.61 -24.48
C ASN A 465 0.62 -8.31 -23.47
N SER A 466 1.16 -9.15 -22.58
CA SER A 466 0.38 -10.09 -21.79
C SER A 466 -0.16 -9.51 -20.47
N HIS A 467 0.35 -8.36 -19.97
CA HIS A 467 -0.11 -7.79 -18.70
C HIS A 467 -0.62 -6.33 -18.75
N GLY A 468 -0.74 -5.68 -19.91
CA GLY A 468 -1.50 -4.41 -19.97
C GLY A 468 -1.35 -3.54 -21.23
N GLY A 469 -2.00 -2.37 -21.17
CA GLY A 469 -1.92 -1.36 -22.23
C GLY A 469 -0.55 -0.68 -22.32
N VAL A 470 0.15 -0.53 -21.18
CA VAL A 470 1.46 0.14 -21.13
C VAL A 470 2.53 -0.69 -21.84
N SER A 471 2.61 -2.00 -21.58
CA SER A 471 3.56 -2.89 -22.26
C SER A 471 3.30 -3.00 -23.76
N THR A 472 2.03 -3.00 -24.17
CA THR A 472 1.66 -2.94 -25.60
C THR A 472 2.15 -1.66 -26.27
N ILE A 473 2.02 -0.50 -25.62
CA ILE A 473 2.53 0.78 -26.12
C ILE A 473 4.06 0.80 -26.10
N HIS A 474 4.69 0.29 -25.04
CA HIS A 474 6.14 0.15 -24.93
C HIS A 474 6.73 -0.65 -26.10
N ARG A 475 6.17 -1.83 -26.38
CA ARG A 475 6.57 -2.67 -27.51
C ARG A 475 6.36 -1.97 -28.85
N GLN A 476 5.22 -1.29 -29.03
CA GLN A 476 4.96 -0.50 -30.24
C GLN A 476 6.01 0.60 -30.44
N MET A 477 6.36 1.34 -29.39
CA MET A 477 7.41 2.36 -29.45
C MET A 477 8.77 1.74 -29.79
N ALA A 478 9.13 0.61 -29.16
CA ALA A 478 10.39 -0.08 -29.40
C ALA A 478 10.52 -0.60 -30.84
N ASN A 479 9.50 -1.31 -31.33
CA ASN A 479 9.43 -1.80 -32.71
C ASN A 479 9.50 -0.64 -33.73
N PHE A 480 8.83 0.47 -33.44
CA PHE A 480 8.83 1.61 -34.33
C PHE A 480 10.20 2.30 -34.42
N LEU A 481 10.90 2.47 -33.30
CA LEU A 481 12.28 2.97 -33.28
C LEU A 481 13.24 2.04 -34.04
N ALA A 482 13.11 0.73 -33.81
CA ALA A 482 13.95 -0.28 -34.47
C ALA A 482 13.72 -0.30 -36.00
N SER A 483 12.46 -0.27 -36.45
CA SER A 483 12.10 -0.30 -37.88
C SER A 483 12.42 0.98 -38.64
N LYS A 484 12.59 2.12 -37.95
CA LYS A 484 12.81 3.44 -38.56
C LYS A 484 14.21 4.01 -38.39
N GLY A 485 15.14 3.20 -37.91
CA GLY A 485 16.57 3.45 -38.09
C GLY A 485 17.35 3.81 -36.84
N ALA A 486 16.84 3.52 -35.63
CA ALA A 486 17.71 3.42 -34.46
C ALA A 486 18.85 2.42 -34.71
N ALA A 487 20.04 2.68 -34.16
CA ALA A 487 21.20 1.80 -34.29
C ALA A 487 20.96 0.48 -33.55
N VAL A 488 20.49 0.61 -32.31
CA VAL A 488 20.14 -0.49 -31.41
C VAL A 488 19.05 0.00 -30.48
N VAL A 489 18.06 -0.85 -30.23
CA VAL A 489 17.01 -0.63 -29.24
C VAL A 489 17.18 -1.67 -28.15
N HIS A 490 17.43 -1.22 -26.93
CA HIS A 490 17.49 -2.06 -25.75
C HIS A 490 16.24 -1.88 -24.91
N SER A 491 15.68 -2.97 -24.38
CA SER A 491 14.61 -2.91 -23.39
C SER A 491 15.07 -3.60 -22.11
N ILE A 492 15.13 -2.85 -21.01
CA ILE A 492 15.37 -3.45 -19.70
C ILE A 492 14.04 -3.98 -19.18
N VAL A 493 14.04 -5.25 -18.74
CA VAL A 493 12.89 -5.93 -18.15
C VAL A 493 13.29 -6.69 -16.90
N LEU A 494 12.34 -6.92 -15.99
CA LEU A 494 12.56 -7.68 -14.76
C LEU A 494 12.66 -9.20 -15.02
N GLY A 495 12.01 -9.66 -16.10
CA GLY A 495 12.01 -11.03 -16.56
C GLY A 495 11.34 -11.12 -17.93
N ALA A 496 11.46 -12.29 -18.59
CA ALA A 496 10.82 -12.55 -19.87
C ALA A 496 10.61 -14.06 -20.04
N THR A 497 9.48 -14.45 -20.63
CA THR A 497 9.25 -15.80 -21.17
C THR A 497 10.10 -16.03 -22.43
N GLU A 498 10.13 -17.26 -22.97
CA GLU A 498 10.80 -17.49 -24.26
C GLU A 498 10.05 -16.81 -25.42
N ASP A 499 8.71 -16.80 -25.38
CA ASP A 499 7.90 -16.10 -26.37
C ASP A 499 8.22 -14.60 -26.38
N ASP A 500 8.37 -13.98 -25.20
CA ASP A 500 8.75 -12.56 -25.07
C ASP A 500 10.11 -12.26 -25.73
N LYS A 501 11.07 -13.19 -25.62
CA LYS A 501 12.41 -13.04 -26.22
C LYS A 501 12.35 -13.17 -27.74
N ASP A 502 11.57 -14.11 -28.25
CA ASP A 502 11.36 -14.31 -29.68
C ASP A 502 10.65 -13.10 -30.31
N GLU A 503 9.65 -12.55 -29.61
CA GLU A 503 8.97 -11.31 -30.00
C GLU A 503 9.93 -10.12 -30.03
N ALA A 504 10.72 -9.91 -28.97
CA ALA A 504 11.71 -8.84 -28.93
C ALA A 504 12.73 -8.96 -30.06
N ALA A 505 13.22 -10.17 -30.33
CA ALA A 505 14.14 -10.42 -31.43
C ALA A 505 13.50 -10.12 -32.80
N ALA A 506 12.23 -10.51 -33.00
CA ALA A 506 11.48 -10.22 -34.22
C ALA A 506 11.25 -8.71 -34.42
N ASP A 507 11.08 -7.96 -33.32
CA ASP A 507 10.95 -6.50 -33.31
C ASP A 507 12.30 -5.77 -33.48
N GLY A 508 13.43 -6.50 -33.47
CA GLY A 508 14.78 -5.90 -33.53
C GLY A 508 15.23 -5.27 -32.20
N VAL A 509 14.66 -5.73 -31.08
CA VAL A 509 14.91 -5.22 -29.72
C VAL A 509 15.76 -6.21 -28.92
N GLN A 510 16.76 -5.70 -28.21
CA GLN A 510 17.63 -6.49 -27.33
C GLN A 510 17.17 -6.38 -25.88
N LEU A 511 16.76 -7.49 -25.28
CA LEU A 511 16.37 -7.52 -23.86
C LEU A 511 17.59 -7.52 -22.93
N ILE A 512 17.52 -6.72 -21.87
CA ILE A 512 18.53 -6.69 -20.80
C ILE A 512 17.88 -7.15 -19.50
N PHE A 513 18.48 -8.16 -18.86
CA PHE A 513 18.00 -8.78 -17.63
C PHE A 513 18.86 -8.42 -16.41
N PRO A 514 18.30 -8.45 -15.20
CA PRO A 514 19.07 -8.27 -13.98
C PRO A 514 20.03 -9.44 -13.73
N THR A 515 21.17 -9.14 -13.14
CA THR A 515 22.15 -10.11 -12.66
C THR A 515 21.70 -10.70 -11.33
N MET A 516 21.58 -12.02 -11.29
CA MET A 516 21.26 -12.78 -10.08
C MET A 516 22.53 -13.26 -9.38
N PHE A 517 22.71 -12.90 -8.11
CA PHE A 517 23.87 -13.33 -7.33
C PHE A 517 23.59 -14.63 -6.59
N LYS A 518 24.61 -15.51 -6.50
CA LYS A 518 24.49 -16.79 -5.80
C LYS A 518 24.16 -16.56 -4.31
N GLY A 519 23.08 -17.16 -3.84
CA GLY A 519 22.59 -17.02 -2.46
C GLY A 519 21.64 -15.84 -2.24
N ASP A 520 21.35 -15.04 -3.28
CA ASP A 520 20.31 -14.03 -3.22
C ASP A 520 18.98 -14.62 -3.72
N GLU A 521 18.05 -14.87 -2.79
CA GLU A 521 16.75 -15.49 -3.08
C GLU A 521 15.67 -14.48 -3.48
N ARG A 522 15.98 -13.17 -3.45
CA ARG A 522 15.04 -12.12 -3.83
C ARG A 522 14.72 -12.22 -5.33
N LYS A 523 13.44 -12.03 -5.68
CA LYS A 523 13.01 -11.94 -7.08
C LYS A 523 13.27 -10.54 -7.64
N PRO A 524 13.49 -10.39 -8.95
CA PRO A 524 13.54 -9.09 -9.61
C PRO A 524 12.32 -8.23 -9.29
N ILE A 525 12.55 -6.98 -8.90
CA ILE A 525 11.53 -5.98 -8.57
C ILE A 525 11.93 -4.62 -9.16
N LEU A 526 10.96 -3.72 -9.35
CA LEU A 526 11.17 -2.38 -9.92
C LEU A 526 12.25 -1.58 -9.17
N ASP A 527 12.35 -1.72 -7.85
CA ASP A 527 13.38 -1.06 -7.04
C ASP A 527 14.80 -1.38 -7.49
N TRP A 528 15.04 -2.53 -8.13
CA TRP A 528 16.35 -2.86 -8.66
C TRP A 528 16.73 -1.99 -9.87
N LEU A 529 15.74 -1.53 -10.64
CA LEU A 529 15.95 -0.58 -11.73
C LEU A 529 16.18 0.83 -11.20
N THR A 530 15.53 1.18 -10.09
CA THR A 530 15.61 2.53 -9.52
C THR A 530 16.86 2.73 -8.66
N TRP A 531 17.18 1.79 -7.78
CA TRP A 531 18.17 1.96 -6.72
C TRP A 531 19.40 1.05 -6.87
N ASP A 532 19.21 -0.17 -7.40
CA ASP A 532 20.30 -1.15 -7.52
C ASP A 532 20.89 -1.27 -8.94
N HIS A 533 20.55 -0.36 -9.85
CA HIS A 533 20.82 -0.55 -11.28
C HIS A 533 22.31 -0.66 -11.62
N GLN A 534 23.19 -0.08 -10.81
CA GLN A 534 24.65 -0.19 -10.98
C GLN A 534 25.14 -1.63 -10.75
N THR A 535 24.57 -2.31 -9.75
CA THR A 535 24.98 -3.65 -9.33
C THR A 535 24.21 -4.73 -10.10
N ARG A 536 22.91 -4.52 -10.33
CA ARG A 536 22.02 -5.50 -10.97
C ARG A 536 22.12 -5.48 -12.49
N TYR A 537 22.39 -4.33 -13.09
CA TYR A 537 22.53 -4.19 -14.53
C TYR A 537 23.93 -3.69 -14.88
N PRO A 538 25.01 -4.42 -14.56
CA PRO A 538 26.37 -3.91 -14.74
C PRO A 538 26.67 -3.61 -16.22
N SER A 539 26.12 -4.41 -17.13
CA SER A 539 26.41 -4.39 -18.56
C SER A 539 25.42 -3.54 -19.40
N LEU A 540 25.04 -2.35 -18.92
CA LEU A 540 24.30 -1.42 -19.77
C LEU A 540 25.19 -0.91 -20.93
N PRO A 541 24.64 -0.65 -22.13
CA PRO A 541 25.40 -0.13 -23.27
C PRO A 541 26.04 1.21 -22.92
N SER A 542 27.25 1.49 -23.44
CA SER A 542 28.01 2.70 -23.06
C SER A 542 27.65 3.96 -23.86
N ASP A 543 26.92 3.82 -24.97
CA ASP A 543 26.64 4.86 -25.97
C ASP A 543 25.15 5.19 -26.09
N VAL A 544 24.38 4.93 -25.03
CA VAL A 544 22.95 5.25 -24.95
C VAL A 544 22.76 6.76 -25.13
N GLY A 545 22.04 7.15 -26.19
CA GLY A 545 21.70 8.55 -26.48
C GLY A 545 20.33 8.97 -25.94
N PHE A 546 19.44 8.00 -25.72
CA PHE A 546 18.07 8.24 -25.25
C PHE A 546 17.66 7.18 -24.24
N ILE A 547 17.00 7.61 -23.17
CA ILE A 547 16.41 6.73 -22.15
C ILE A 547 14.91 7.00 -22.09
N VAL A 548 14.10 5.96 -22.19
CA VAL A 548 12.63 6.05 -22.19
C VAL A 548 12.08 5.41 -20.91
N GLY A 549 11.36 6.19 -20.11
CA GLY A 549 10.63 5.73 -18.93
C GLY A 549 9.12 5.89 -19.07
N HIS A 550 8.36 5.11 -18.30
CA HIS A 550 6.91 5.16 -18.25
C HIS A 550 6.46 5.66 -16.87
N VAL A 551 5.60 6.67 -16.84
CA VAL A 551 5.03 7.22 -15.59
C VAL A 551 4.32 6.12 -14.78
N ASN A 552 4.35 6.23 -13.46
CA ASN A 552 4.01 5.22 -12.44
C ASN A 552 4.89 3.97 -12.37
N ILE A 553 5.47 3.53 -13.48
CA ILE A 553 6.16 2.22 -13.53
C ILE A 553 7.68 2.41 -13.44
N THR A 554 8.27 3.13 -14.39
CA THR A 554 9.73 3.19 -14.58
C THR A 554 10.29 4.59 -14.75
N SER A 555 9.45 5.62 -14.66
CA SER A 555 9.86 7.03 -14.85
C SER A 555 10.99 7.45 -13.90
N ARG A 556 10.87 7.12 -12.60
CA ARG A 556 11.93 7.33 -11.61
C ARG A 556 13.21 6.57 -11.93
N ALA A 557 13.11 5.31 -12.36
CA ALA A 557 14.26 4.50 -12.74
C ALA A 557 14.99 5.08 -13.96
N ALA A 558 14.25 5.51 -14.98
CA ALA A 558 14.81 6.16 -16.16
C ALA A 558 15.56 7.45 -15.81
N ARG A 559 15.00 8.25 -14.89
CA ARG A 559 15.67 9.43 -14.35
C ARG A 559 16.97 9.07 -13.62
N GLN A 560 16.93 8.12 -12.69
CA GLN A 560 18.12 7.70 -11.92
C GLN A 560 19.23 7.15 -12.83
N ILE A 561 18.87 6.31 -13.81
CA ILE A 561 19.84 5.75 -14.76
C ILE A 561 20.45 6.85 -15.64
N LYS A 562 19.66 7.83 -16.08
CA LYS A 562 20.17 9.02 -16.78
C LYS A 562 21.17 9.78 -15.90
N GLU A 563 20.73 10.21 -14.71
CA GLU A 563 21.52 11.06 -13.81
C GLU A 563 22.81 10.40 -13.34
N GLN A 564 22.80 9.09 -13.10
CA GLN A 564 23.94 8.38 -12.52
C GLN A 564 24.84 7.68 -13.55
N ARG A 565 24.34 7.33 -14.74
CA ARG A 565 25.10 6.53 -15.72
C ARG A 565 25.22 7.14 -17.11
N PHE A 566 24.27 7.98 -17.50
CA PHE A 566 24.18 8.52 -18.86
C PHE A 566 23.81 10.01 -18.85
N SER A 567 24.65 10.84 -18.23
CA SER A 567 24.37 12.27 -18.05
C SER A 567 24.14 13.04 -19.35
N ASP A 568 24.69 12.54 -20.47
CA ASP A 568 24.56 13.14 -21.80
C ASP A 568 23.35 12.60 -22.60
N ALA A 569 22.68 11.55 -22.11
CA ALA A 569 21.50 11.00 -22.76
C ALA A 569 20.26 11.88 -22.54
N LYS A 570 19.39 11.95 -23.55
CA LYS A 570 18.08 12.59 -23.42
C LYS A 570 17.12 11.67 -22.68
N LEU A 571 16.41 12.21 -21.70
CA LEU A 571 15.35 11.53 -20.96
C LEU A 571 14.00 11.78 -21.61
N VAL A 572 13.34 10.70 -22.03
CA VAL A 572 11.99 10.71 -22.58
C VAL A 572 11.06 10.04 -21.57
N GLN A 573 9.99 10.72 -21.18
CA GLN A 573 8.97 10.17 -20.28
C GLN A 573 7.65 9.98 -21.01
N VAL A 574 7.00 8.84 -20.79
CA VAL A 574 5.70 8.52 -21.40
C VAL A 574 4.62 8.46 -20.32
N THR A 575 3.61 9.34 -20.41
CA THR A 575 2.49 9.38 -19.46
C THR A 575 1.31 8.56 -19.97
N HIS A 576 0.81 7.64 -19.14
CA HIS A 576 -0.30 6.73 -19.48
C HIS A 576 -1.54 6.92 -18.59
N GLU A 577 -1.47 7.79 -17.60
CA GLU A 577 -2.45 7.87 -16.53
C GLU A 577 -2.67 9.30 -16.03
N ILE A 578 -3.79 9.47 -15.34
CA ILE A 578 -4.23 10.71 -14.70
C ILE A 578 -4.73 10.31 -13.29
N PRO A 579 -3.89 10.38 -12.24
CA PRO A 579 -4.27 9.94 -10.90
C PRO A 579 -5.56 10.57 -10.39
N GLU A 580 -5.76 11.87 -10.64
CA GLU A 580 -6.98 12.59 -10.22
C GLU A 580 -8.27 12.10 -10.92
N GLU A 581 -8.18 11.38 -12.04
CA GLU A 581 -9.35 10.80 -12.71
C GLU A 581 -9.54 9.33 -12.32
N THR A 582 -8.46 8.56 -12.17
CA THR A 582 -8.54 7.10 -12.01
C THR A 582 -8.58 6.63 -10.55
N SER A 583 -7.84 7.28 -9.65
CA SER A 583 -7.61 6.77 -8.29
C SER A 583 -8.86 6.82 -7.40
N HIS A 584 -9.83 7.69 -7.73
CA HIS A 584 -11.15 7.74 -7.08
C HIS A 584 -11.96 6.44 -7.14
N TYR A 585 -11.68 5.59 -8.13
CA TYR A 585 -12.38 4.33 -8.33
C TYR A 585 -11.55 3.10 -7.90
N GLN A 586 -10.41 3.32 -7.23
CA GLN A 586 -9.47 2.29 -6.77
C GLN A 586 -9.46 2.13 -5.24
N GLY A 587 -10.37 2.82 -4.52
CA GLY A 587 -10.55 2.70 -3.08
C GLY A 587 -9.98 3.87 -2.27
N ASP A 588 -10.42 3.99 -1.01
CA ASP A 588 -10.16 5.16 -0.16
C ASP A 588 -8.66 5.39 0.11
N GLU A 589 -7.87 4.31 0.22
CA GLU A 589 -6.41 4.41 0.39
C GLU A 589 -5.76 5.11 -0.82
N LYS A 590 -6.12 4.70 -2.04
CA LYS A 590 -5.63 5.30 -3.28
C LYS A 590 -6.09 6.75 -3.45
N VAL A 591 -7.27 7.11 -2.92
CA VAL A 591 -7.75 8.50 -2.93
C VAL A 591 -6.88 9.40 -2.06
N MET A 592 -6.47 8.93 -0.88
CA MET A 592 -5.65 9.71 0.04
C MET A 592 -4.24 9.98 -0.48
N THR A 593 -3.74 9.15 -1.42
CA THR A 593 -2.41 9.30 -2.02
C THR A 593 -2.39 10.09 -3.33
N ILE A 594 -3.55 10.55 -3.87
CA ILE A 594 -3.61 11.22 -5.18
C ILE A 594 -2.66 12.42 -5.27
N GLY A 595 -2.61 13.25 -4.22
CA GLY A 595 -1.72 14.42 -4.18
C GLY A 595 -0.25 14.02 -4.23
N GLU A 596 0.15 13.05 -3.40
CA GLU A 596 1.52 12.56 -3.33
C GLU A 596 1.95 11.87 -4.64
N GLU A 597 1.08 11.03 -5.22
CA GLU A 597 1.31 10.37 -6.51
C GLU A 597 1.48 11.41 -7.63
N SER A 598 0.61 12.42 -7.67
CA SER A 598 0.71 13.52 -8.64
C SER A 598 2.00 14.32 -8.48
N ASP A 599 2.41 14.63 -7.24
CA ASP A 599 3.65 15.36 -6.96
C ASP A 599 4.89 14.54 -7.36
N ILE A 600 4.90 13.24 -7.11
CA ILE A 600 5.98 12.32 -7.52
C ILE A 600 6.10 12.27 -9.05
N ILE A 601 4.97 12.16 -9.75
CA ILE A 601 4.92 12.15 -11.21
C ILE A 601 5.46 13.47 -11.77
N LEU A 602 4.99 14.60 -11.24
CA LEU A 602 5.46 15.92 -11.68
C LEU A 602 6.96 16.12 -11.38
N ASP A 603 7.45 15.61 -10.25
CA ASP A 603 8.87 15.60 -9.92
C ASP A 603 9.69 14.75 -10.90
N ASP A 604 9.17 13.67 -11.46
CA ASP A 604 9.87 12.92 -12.51
C ASP A 604 9.79 13.59 -13.88
N LEU A 605 8.63 14.15 -14.22
CA LEU A 605 8.41 14.82 -15.50
C LEU A 605 9.21 16.13 -15.64
N GLN A 606 9.48 16.87 -14.56
CA GLN A 606 10.29 18.09 -14.63
C GLN A 606 11.75 17.84 -15.03
N HIS A 607 12.24 16.60 -14.91
CA HIS A 607 13.58 16.19 -15.34
C HIS A 607 13.63 15.65 -16.78
N ALA A 608 12.47 15.49 -17.43
CA ALA A 608 12.37 15.00 -18.79
C ALA A 608 12.85 16.04 -19.81
N ASP A 609 13.53 15.58 -20.84
CA ASP A 609 13.88 16.39 -22.01
C ASP A 609 12.70 16.43 -23.01
N VAL A 610 11.93 15.34 -23.08
CA VAL A 610 10.71 15.20 -23.91
C VAL A 610 9.66 14.38 -23.17
N ILE A 611 8.40 14.76 -23.28
CA ILE A 611 7.24 14.01 -22.78
C ILE A 611 6.34 13.58 -23.93
N PHE A 612 5.90 12.33 -23.88
CA PHE A 612 4.84 11.80 -24.75
C PHE A 612 3.63 11.40 -23.91
N SER A 613 2.48 12.02 -24.17
CA SER A 613 1.22 11.63 -23.52
C SER A 613 0.37 10.78 -24.44
N VAL A 614 -0.10 9.64 -23.94
CA VAL A 614 -0.88 8.69 -24.72
C VAL A 614 -2.31 9.19 -24.89
N GLY A 615 -2.59 9.70 -26.10
CA GLY A 615 -3.89 10.21 -26.49
C GLY A 615 -4.23 11.62 -25.99
N PRO A 616 -5.35 12.18 -26.49
CA PRO A 616 -5.65 13.60 -26.36
C PRO A 616 -6.02 14.02 -24.94
N LEU A 617 -6.70 13.15 -24.20
CA LEU A 617 -7.12 13.43 -22.82
C LEU A 617 -5.91 13.57 -21.89
N VAL A 618 -4.97 12.61 -21.96
CA VAL A 618 -3.74 12.64 -21.16
C VAL A 618 -2.86 13.81 -21.57
N TYR A 619 -2.75 14.07 -22.88
CA TYR A 619 -2.02 15.23 -23.39
C TYR A 619 -2.58 16.55 -22.86
N ASP A 620 -3.89 16.77 -22.95
CA ASP A 620 -4.54 17.98 -22.45
C ASP A 620 -4.34 18.16 -20.94
N TYR A 621 -4.51 17.09 -20.16
CA TYR A 621 -4.30 17.11 -18.71
C TYR A 621 -2.87 17.57 -18.33
N TYR A 622 -1.83 17.01 -18.95
CA TYR A 622 -0.44 17.40 -18.62
C TYR A 622 -0.03 18.76 -19.20
N GLN A 623 -0.70 19.26 -20.25
CA GLN A 623 -0.49 20.65 -20.73
C GLN A 623 -0.80 21.68 -19.63
N THR A 624 -1.79 21.42 -18.78
CA THR A 624 -2.16 22.32 -17.67
C THR A 624 -1.04 22.48 -16.63
N LYS A 625 -0.11 21.54 -16.56
CA LYS A 625 0.98 21.49 -15.56
C LYS A 625 2.18 22.36 -15.95
N GLN A 626 2.16 22.99 -17.15
CA GLN A 626 3.16 23.98 -17.62
C GLN A 626 4.62 23.51 -17.50
N LEU A 627 4.86 22.24 -17.83
CA LEU A 627 6.20 21.66 -17.83
C LEU A 627 7.08 22.36 -18.88
N LYS A 628 8.37 22.54 -18.58
CA LYS A 628 9.30 23.34 -19.39
C LYS A 628 9.89 22.61 -20.60
N CYS A 629 9.58 21.33 -20.77
CA CYS A 629 10.13 20.49 -21.82
C CYS A 629 9.21 20.42 -23.05
N GLN A 630 9.69 19.77 -24.11
CA GLN A 630 8.81 19.47 -25.25
C GLN A 630 7.80 18.42 -24.82
N HIS A 631 6.53 18.64 -25.19
CA HIS A 631 5.43 17.76 -24.84
C HIS A 631 4.61 17.46 -26.09
N TYR A 632 4.47 16.18 -26.42
CA TYR A 632 3.78 15.72 -27.61
C TYR A 632 2.71 14.70 -27.27
N GLU A 633 1.67 14.67 -28.10
CA GLU A 633 0.69 13.60 -28.10
C GLU A 633 1.25 12.37 -28.83
N PHE A 634 1.12 11.20 -28.21
CA PHE A 634 1.36 9.89 -28.81
C PHE A 634 0.03 9.16 -29.04
N LEU A 635 -0.34 8.91 -30.30
CA LEU A 635 -1.56 8.19 -30.66
C LEU A 635 -1.23 6.73 -30.99
N PRO A 636 -1.64 5.76 -30.17
CA PRO A 636 -1.29 4.37 -30.41
C PRO A 636 -2.00 3.84 -31.67
N LYS A 637 -1.29 3.00 -32.43
CA LYS A 637 -1.84 2.28 -33.59
C LYS A 637 -2.36 0.90 -33.14
N PRO A 638 -3.51 0.40 -33.63
CA PRO A 638 -3.95 -0.96 -33.35
C PRO A 638 -2.95 -1.97 -33.96
N SER A 639 -2.75 -3.12 -33.32
CA SER A 639 -1.88 -4.15 -33.90
C SER A 639 -2.42 -4.66 -35.24
N ASP A 640 -1.53 -5.17 -36.08
CA ASP A 640 -1.91 -5.67 -37.41
C ASP A 640 -2.88 -6.87 -37.27
N MET A 641 -2.77 -7.65 -36.19
CA MET A 641 -3.70 -8.73 -35.87
C MET A 641 -5.17 -8.28 -35.82
N PHE A 642 -5.45 -7.17 -35.13
CA PHE A 642 -6.82 -6.62 -35.07
C PHE A 642 -7.18 -5.90 -36.37
N SER A 643 -6.24 -5.15 -36.93
CA SER A 643 -6.45 -4.37 -38.16
C SER A 643 -6.77 -5.26 -39.37
N GLU A 644 -6.17 -6.43 -39.48
CA GLU A 644 -6.38 -7.40 -40.56
C GLU A 644 -7.54 -8.37 -40.29
N MET A 645 -8.06 -8.38 -39.06
CA MET A 645 -9.13 -9.28 -38.66
C MET A 645 -10.39 -9.07 -39.51
N GLN A 646 -10.98 -10.17 -39.99
CA GLN A 646 -12.26 -10.13 -40.68
C GLN A 646 -13.34 -10.77 -39.82
N VAL A 647 -14.18 -9.94 -39.22
CA VAL A 647 -15.33 -10.41 -38.45
C VAL A 647 -16.60 -10.31 -39.28
N ASN A 648 -17.40 -11.37 -39.21
CA ASN A 648 -18.73 -11.44 -39.81
C ASN A 648 -19.75 -11.68 -38.69
N TYR A 649 -20.92 -11.06 -38.84
CA TYR A 649 -22.03 -11.33 -37.94
C TYR A 649 -22.48 -12.80 -38.07
N VAL A 650 -22.69 -13.45 -36.94
CA VAL A 650 -23.18 -14.83 -36.90
C VAL A 650 -24.67 -14.83 -36.52
N HIS A 651 -25.51 -15.32 -37.42
CA HIS A 651 -26.94 -15.52 -37.17
C HIS A 651 -27.17 -16.70 -36.22
N THR A 652 -27.13 -16.40 -34.93
CA THR A 652 -27.44 -17.36 -33.87
C THR A 652 -28.40 -16.75 -32.85
N LYS A 653 -29.18 -17.64 -32.19
CA LYS A 653 -30.00 -17.28 -31.03
C LYS A 653 -29.14 -16.93 -29.81
N THR A 654 -27.95 -17.53 -29.70
CA THR A 654 -27.03 -17.29 -28.58
C THR A 654 -26.18 -16.05 -28.86
N LYS A 655 -26.28 -15.04 -28.01
CA LYS A 655 -25.51 -13.80 -28.14
C LYS A 655 -24.35 -13.79 -27.16
N THR A 656 -23.24 -13.15 -27.51
CA THR A 656 -22.06 -13.05 -26.66
C THR A 656 -21.72 -11.59 -26.44
N VAL A 657 -21.68 -11.17 -25.18
CA VAL A 657 -21.22 -9.85 -24.76
C VAL A 657 -19.85 -10.02 -24.10
N LEU A 658 -18.85 -9.27 -24.55
CA LEU A 658 -17.49 -9.31 -24.02
C LEU A 658 -17.19 -7.98 -23.32
N SER A 659 -17.05 -7.99 -21.99
CA SER A 659 -16.49 -6.86 -21.26
C SER A 659 -14.97 -6.99 -21.19
N MET A 660 -14.25 -5.89 -21.38
CA MET A 660 -12.80 -5.88 -21.43
C MET A 660 -12.21 -4.88 -20.44
N GLY A 661 -11.15 -5.28 -19.74
CA GLY A 661 -10.37 -4.42 -18.85
C GLY A 661 -9.72 -5.23 -17.73
N MET A 662 -8.48 -4.91 -17.39
CA MET A 662 -7.75 -5.58 -16.29
C MET A 662 -8.41 -5.26 -14.96
N ILE A 663 -8.67 -6.31 -14.17
CA ILE A 663 -9.53 -6.20 -12.99
C ILE A 663 -8.78 -5.99 -11.67
N MET A 664 -7.47 -6.26 -11.58
CA MET A 664 -6.67 -6.16 -10.35
C MET A 664 -6.96 -4.87 -9.53
N GLY A 665 -7.86 -4.95 -8.53
CA GLY A 665 -8.28 -3.84 -7.67
C GLY A 665 -9.01 -2.67 -8.36
N ALA A 666 -9.50 -2.86 -9.59
CA ALA A 666 -10.03 -1.80 -10.44
C ALA A 666 -11.41 -2.15 -11.06
N GLU A 667 -12.15 -3.10 -10.49
CA GLU A 667 -13.47 -3.52 -10.98
C GLU A 667 -14.43 -2.33 -11.20
N SER A 668 -14.48 -1.43 -10.21
CA SER A 668 -15.32 -0.23 -10.23
C SER A 668 -14.82 0.77 -11.28
N LEU A 669 -13.51 1.01 -11.34
CA LEU A 669 -12.90 1.87 -12.36
C LEU A 669 -13.24 1.39 -13.78
N ARG A 670 -13.16 0.08 -14.03
CA ARG A 670 -13.46 -0.53 -15.34
C ARG A 670 -14.96 -0.75 -15.60
N GLY A 671 -15.83 -0.46 -14.62
CA GLY A 671 -17.29 -0.52 -14.77
C GLY A 671 -17.87 -1.93 -14.87
N TYR A 672 -17.22 -2.95 -14.29
CA TYR A 672 -17.71 -4.33 -14.32
C TYR A 672 -19.00 -4.55 -13.53
N ASP A 673 -19.21 -3.75 -12.49
CA ASP A 673 -20.44 -3.67 -11.71
C ASP A 673 -21.61 -3.10 -12.52
N ILE A 674 -21.40 -2.00 -13.26
CA ILE A 674 -22.40 -1.44 -14.19
C ILE A 674 -22.68 -2.45 -15.31
N ALA A 675 -21.64 -3.08 -15.86
CA ALA A 675 -21.81 -4.14 -16.86
C ALA A 675 -22.64 -5.30 -16.31
N ALA A 676 -22.40 -5.74 -15.07
CA ALA A 676 -23.18 -6.80 -14.43
C ALA A 676 -24.66 -6.44 -14.31
N LYS A 677 -24.96 -5.24 -13.78
CA LYS A 677 -26.33 -4.72 -13.67
C LYS A 677 -27.00 -4.61 -15.03
N ALA A 678 -26.29 -4.08 -16.04
CA ALA A 678 -26.82 -3.95 -17.40
C ALA A 678 -27.09 -5.33 -18.03
N MET A 679 -26.18 -6.29 -17.83
CA MET A 679 -26.33 -7.66 -18.30
C MET A 679 -27.51 -8.36 -17.65
N HIS A 680 -27.93 -7.97 -16.44
CA HIS A 680 -29.15 -8.48 -15.82
C HIS A 680 -30.36 -8.21 -16.71
N ILE A 681 -30.55 -6.93 -17.04
CA ILE A 681 -31.63 -6.42 -17.86
C ILE A 681 -31.57 -7.03 -19.27
N VAL A 682 -30.36 -7.14 -19.84
CA VAL A 682 -30.13 -7.74 -21.15
C VAL A 682 -30.57 -9.21 -21.16
N ILE A 683 -30.18 -10.00 -20.14
CA ILE A 683 -30.49 -11.43 -20.08
C ILE A 683 -31.99 -11.66 -19.82
N GLU A 684 -32.66 -10.82 -19.04
CA GLU A 684 -34.11 -10.91 -18.88
C GLU A 684 -34.87 -10.72 -20.21
N GLN A 685 -34.40 -9.81 -21.07
CA GLN A 685 -35.01 -9.58 -22.39
C GLN A 685 -34.49 -10.53 -23.49
N LEU A 686 -33.25 -10.99 -23.37
CA LEU A 686 -32.56 -11.85 -24.34
C LEU A 686 -31.90 -13.03 -23.59
N PRO A 687 -32.68 -14.04 -23.16
CA PRO A 687 -32.21 -15.11 -22.25
C PRO A 687 -31.06 -15.98 -22.77
N ASN A 688 -30.85 -16.00 -24.09
CA ASN A 688 -29.76 -16.75 -24.72
C ASN A 688 -28.46 -15.94 -24.80
N THR A 689 -28.35 -14.82 -24.09
CA THR A 689 -27.13 -14.00 -24.05
C THR A 689 -26.14 -14.53 -23.02
N LYS A 690 -24.86 -14.59 -23.39
CA LYS A 690 -23.73 -15.01 -22.55
C LYS A 690 -22.82 -13.81 -22.32
N TRP A 691 -22.43 -13.60 -21.08
CA TRP A 691 -21.47 -12.58 -20.72
C TRP A 691 -20.09 -13.20 -20.46
N ARG A 692 -19.06 -12.61 -21.04
CA ARG A 692 -17.65 -12.97 -20.82
C ARG A 692 -16.91 -11.73 -20.34
N ALA A 693 -16.11 -11.88 -19.28
CA ALA A 693 -15.34 -10.81 -18.66
C ALA A 693 -13.85 -11.11 -18.85
N TYR A 694 -13.13 -10.24 -19.57
CA TYR A 694 -11.72 -10.41 -19.89
C TYR A 694 -10.82 -9.61 -18.96
N GLY A 695 -9.74 -10.22 -18.47
CA GLY A 695 -8.82 -9.61 -17.51
C GLY A 695 -9.10 -10.01 -16.06
N VAL A 696 -9.77 -11.16 -15.86
CA VAL A 696 -10.07 -11.74 -14.55
C VAL A 696 -9.03 -12.82 -14.25
N SER A 697 -8.06 -12.54 -13.38
CA SER A 697 -7.09 -13.56 -12.95
C SER A 697 -7.74 -14.58 -11.99
N PRO A 698 -7.22 -15.82 -11.86
CA PRO A 698 -7.65 -16.76 -10.82
C PRO A 698 -7.61 -16.19 -9.41
N GLU A 699 -6.60 -15.36 -9.14
CA GLU A 699 -6.34 -14.73 -7.85
C GLU A 699 -7.39 -13.66 -7.54
N ASP A 700 -7.80 -12.88 -8.55
CA ASP A 700 -8.80 -11.81 -8.41
C ASP A 700 -10.24 -12.32 -8.52
N PHE A 701 -10.45 -13.48 -9.17
CA PHE A 701 -11.78 -14.01 -9.45
C PHE A 701 -12.73 -14.02 -8.24
N PRO A 702 -12.31 -14.36 -7.00
CA PRO A 702 -13.19 -14.30 -5.84
C PRO A 702 -13.75 -12.89 -5.58
N GLU A 703 -12.93 -11.86 -5.65
CA GLU A 703 -13.35 -10.48 -5.39
C GLU A 703 -14.14 -9.92 -6.57
N SER A 704 -13.67 -10.13 -7.81
CA SER A 704 -14.40 -9.71 -9.00
C SER A 704 -15.78 -10.38 -9.08
N LYS A 705 -15.86 -11.67 -8.73
CA LYS A 705 -17.13 -12.38 -8.61
C LYS A 705 -17.99 -11.79 -7.50
N LYS A 706 -17.43 -11.45 -6.34
CA LYS A 706 -18.17 -10.82 -5.23
C LYS A 706 -18.75 -9.46 -5.64
N ILE A 707 -17.98 -8.61 -6.30
CA ILE A 707 -18.45 -7.31 -6.81
C ILE A 707 -19.55 -7.51 -7.87
N ILE A 708 -19.32 -8.38 -8.85
CA ILE A 708 -20.30 -8.69 -9.90
C ILE A 708 -21.59 -9.28 -9.30
N GLN A 709 -21.50 -10.16 -8.32
CA GLN A 709 -22.66 -10.83 -7.71
C GLN A 709 -23.38 -9.97 -6.67
N ALA A 710 -22.69 -9.08 -5.96
CA ALA A 710 -23.33 -8.14 -5.02
C ALA A 710 -24.23 -7.14 -5.75
N ASN A 711 -23.92 -6.85 -7.02
CA ASN A 711 -24.63 -5.90 -7.86
C ASN A 711 -25.77 -6.52 -8.68
N VAL A 712 -26.10 -7.80 -8.46
CA VAL A 712 -27.17 -8.52 -9.16
C VAL A 712 -28.03 -9.23 -8.12
N GLU A 713 -29.36 -9.25 -8.29
CA GLU A 713 -30.23 -10.07 -7.44
C GLU A 713 -29.75 -11.53 -7.43
N LYS A 714 -29.48 -12.06 -6.23
CA LYS A 714 -28.78 -13.33 -5.98
C LYS A 714 -29.12 -14.42 -7.02
N GLY A 715 -28.15 -14.72 -7.89
CA GLY A 715 -28.10 -15.95 -8.69
C GLY A 715 -28.64 -15.90 -10.12
N LYS A 716 -29.10 -14.75 -10.64
CA LYS A 716 -29.71 -14.68 -11.99
C LYS A 716 -28.72 -14.50 -13.16
N ILE A 717 -27.45 -14.17 -12.91
CA ILE A 717 -26.44 -13.99 -13.97
C ILE A 717 -25.24 -14.89 -13.76
N HIS A 718 -24.86 -15.59 -14.83
CA HIS A 718 -23.59 -16.27 -14.95
C HIS A 718 -22.72 -15.53 -15.96
N PHE A 719 -21.46 -15.29 -15.60
CA PHE A 719 -20.44 -14.78 -16.50
C PHE A 719 -19.31 -15.79 -16.65
N THR A 720 -18.62 -15.74 -17.79
CA THR A 720 -17.42 -16.53 -18.03
C THR A 720 -16.19 -15.65 -17.76
N PRO A 721 -15.43 -15.87 -16.68
CA PRO A 721 -14.16 -15.18 -16.49
C PRO A 721 -13.16 -15.66 -17.55
N LEU A 722 -12.43 -14.72 -18.14
CA LEU A 722 -11.33 -14.96 -19.07
C LEU A 722 -10.08 -14.32 -18.46
N LYS A 723 -9.03 -15.13 -18.32
CA LYS A 723 -7.75 -14.65 -17.82
C LYS A 723 -7.14 -13.65 -18.79
N ASN A 724 -6.26 -12.80 -18.28
CA ASN A 724 -5.37 -12.05 -19.15
C ASN A 724 -4.42 -13.03 -19.84
N THR A 725 -4.24 -12.85 -21.14
CA THR A 725 -3.57 -13.81 -22.02
C THR A 725 -3.06 -13.09 -23.27
N THR A 726 -2.52 -13.83 -24.23
CA THR A 726 -1.91 -13.28 -25.44
C THR A 726 -2.93 -12.55 -26.33
N GLN A 727 -2.42 -11.65 -27.19
CA GLN A 727 -3.27 -10.95 -28.16
C GLN A 727 -4.04 -11.91 -29.06
N GLU A 728 -3.46 -13.07 -29.40
CA GLU A 728 -4.11 -14.09 -30.23
C GLU A 728 -5.38 -14.63 -29.56
N GLU A 729 -5.32 -14.94 -28.26
CA GLU A 729 -6.49 -15.40 -27.53
C GLU A 729 -7.53 -14.29 -27.37
N LEU A 730 -7.08 -13.06 -27.11
CA LEU A 730 -7.96 -11.88 -27.08
C LEU A 730 -8.69 -11.68 -28.41
N SER A 731 -7.96 -11.82 -29.52
CA SER A 731 -8.48 -11.75 -30.88
C SER A 731 -9.59 -12.79 -31.09
N ARG A 732 -9.38 -14.02 -30.61
CA ARG A 732 -10.39 -15.10 -30.68
C ARG A 732 -11.63 -14.76 -29.87
N HIS A 733 -11.48 -14.10 -28.72
CA HIS A 733 -12.61 -13.67 -27.91
C HIS A 733 -13.39 -12.53 -28.58
N MET A 734 -12.72 -11.55 -29.17
CA MET A 734 -13.36 -10.50 -29.96
C MET A 734 -14.12 -11.05 -31.16
N GLN A 735 -13.54 -11.99 -31.92
CA GLN A 735 -14.21 -12.65 -33.06
C GLN A 735 -15.50 -13.36 -32.67
N GLN A 736 -15.59 -13.86 -31.44
CA GLN A 736 -16.76 -14.56 -30.91
C GLN A 736 -17.80 -13.62 -30.28
N ALA A 737 -17.45 -12.34 -30.08
CA ALA A 737 -18.31 -11.36 -29.46
C ALA A 737 -19.32 -10.79 -30.47
N HIS A 738 -20.53 -10.54 -30.00
CA HIS A 738 -21.54 -9.78 -30.73
C HIS A 738 -21.48 -8.29 -30.38
N VAL A 739 -20.94 -7.97 -29.20
CA VAL A 739 -20.62 -6.61 -28.78
C VAL A 739 -19.50 -6.67 -27.74
N VAL A 740 -18.58 -5.70 -27.84
CA VAL A 740 -17.51 -5.46 -26.86
C VAL A 740 -17.90 -4.25 -25.99
N LEU A 741 -17.66 -4.33 -24.68
CA LEU A 741 -17.94 -3.27 -23.72
C LEU A 741 -16.65 -2.79 -23.07
N MET A 742 -16.48 -1.47 -23.03
CA MET A 742 -15.49 -0.76 -22.22
C MET A 742 -16.21 0.34 -21.41
N PRO A 743 -16.99 -0.06 -20.37
CA PRO A 743 -17.86 0.83 -19.61
C PRO A 743 -17.13 1.53 -18.44
N SER A 744 -15.83 1.83 -18.59
CA SER A 744 -15.01 2.41 -17.52
C SER A 744 -15.58 3.74 -17.02
N ARG A 745 -15.54 3.98 -15.70
CA ARG A 745 -15.90 5.27 -15.09
C ARG A 745 -14.86 6.36 -15.34
N ALA A 746 -13.60 5.95 -15.48
CA ALA A 746 -12.50 6.75 -15.97
C ALA A 746 -11.51 5.86 -16.73
N GLU A 747 -11.02 6.33 -17.87
CA GLU A 747 -10.03 5.61 -18.69
C GLU A 747 -9.11 6.62 -19.40
N PRO A 748 -7.79 6.66 -19.06
CA PRO A 748 -6.86 7.63 -19.64
C PRO A 748 -6.84 7.59 -21.18
N PHE A 749 -6.88 6.39 -21.77
CA PHE A 749 -7.02 6.21 -23.21
C PHE A 749 -8.08 5.16 -23.55
N GLY A 750 -7.76 3.87 -23.41
CA GLY A 750 -8.68 2.78 -23.78
C GLY A 750 -8.25 2.02 -25.04
N LEU A 751 -6.99 1.54 -25.06
CA LEU A 751 -6.39 0.81 -26.19
C LEU A 751 -7.24 -0.38 -26.65
N VAL A 752 -7.82 -1.10 -25.69
CA VAL A 752 -8.74 -2.22 -25.92
C VAL A 752 -9.97 -1.83 -26.75
N GLY A 753 -10.54 -0.65 -26.51
CA GLY A 753 -11.65 -0.14 -27.31
C GLY A 753 -11.22 0.15 -28.74
N LEU A 754 -10.02 0.72 -28.90
CA LEU A 754 -9.42 0.99 -30.21
C LEU A 754 -9.18 -0.31 -30.99
N GLU A 755 -8.65 -1.35 -30.34
CA GLU A 755 -8.47 -2.69 -30.91
C GLU A 755 -9.79 -3.34 -31.32
N ALA A 756 -10.86 -3.19 -30.52
CA ALA A 756 -12.19 -3.70 -30.88
C ALA A 756 -12.79 -3.01 -32.11
N ILE A 757 -12.57 -1.69 -32.26
CA ILE A 757 -12.96 -0.95 -33.47
C ILE A 757 -12.13 -1.45 -34.66
N ALA A 758 -10.82 -1.58 -34.49
CA ALA A 758 -9.93 -2.09 -35.52
C ALA A 758 -10.27 -3.54 -35.91
N ALA A 759 -10.77 -4.37 -34.99
CA ALA A 759 -11.27 -5.71 -35.26
C ALA A 759 -12.58 -5.72 -36.08
N GLY A 760 -13.33 -4.61 -36.10
CA GLY A 760 -14.61 -4.50 -36.80
C GLY A 760 -15.76 -5.16 -36.03
N VAL A 761 -15.65 -5.25 -34.71
CA VAL A 761 -16.73 -5.75 -33.83
C VAL A 761 -17.51 -4.55 -33.28
N PRO A 762 -18.85 -4.61 -33.16
CA PRO A 762 -19.60 -3.57 -32.46
C PRO A 762 -19.04 -3.35 -31.05
N VAL A 763 -18.78 -2.09 -30.70
CA VAL A 763 -18.21 -1.73 -29.40
C VAL A 763 -18.99 -0.59 -28.76
N LEU A 764 -19.10 -0.63 -27.43
CA LEU A 764 -19.58 0.47 -26.60
C LEU A 764 -18.44 0.93 -25.69
N VAL A 765 -18.02 2.18 -25.91
CA VAL A 765 -16.93 2.86 -25.22
C VAL A 765 -17.53 3.94 -24.31
N SER A 766 -17.12 3.96 -23.04
CA SER A 766 -17.50 5.02 -22.11
C SER A 766 -17.10 6.40 -22.64
N ASP A 767 -17.98 7.38 -22.49
CA ASP A 767 -17.71 8.78 -22.78
C ASP A 767 -16.68 9.42 -21.84
N ARG A 768 -16.40 8.76 -20.71
CA ARG A 768 -15.36 9.08 -19.71
C ARG A 768 -13.99 8.49 -20.06
N SER A 769 -13.69 8.32 -21.36
CA SER A 769 -12.43 7.74 -21.84
C SER A 769 -11.68 8.67 -22.80
N GLY A 770 -10.35 8.58 -22.79
CA GLY A 770 -9.50 9.27 -23.78
C GLY A 770 -9.75 8.81 -25.21
N LEU A 771 -10.18 7.57 -25.42
CA LEU A 771 -10.61 7.06 -26.71
C LEU A 771 -11.88 7.76 -27.19
N ALA A 772 -12.86 8.00 -26.32
CA ALA A 772 -14.05 8.76 -26.69
C ALA A 772 -13.69 10.20 -27.09
N TRP A 773 -12.76 10.85 -26.37
CA TRP A 773 -12.20 12.15 -26.76
C TRP A 773 -11.57 12.12 -28.15
N PHE A 774 -10.71 11.13 -28.40
CA PHE A 774 -10.09 10.93 -29.71
C PHE A 774 -11.16 10.73 -30.79
N LEU A 775 -12.07 9.78 -30.63
CA LEU A 775 -13.10 9.45 -31.63
C LEU A 775 -14.00 10.65 -31.98
N LYS A 776 -14.40 11.46 -30.98
CA LYS A 776 -15.19 12.69 -31.18
C LYS A 776 -14.45 13.71 -32.07
N SER A 777 -13.12 13.74 -32.02
CA SER A 777 -12.30 14.62 -32.87
C SER A 777 -12.15 14.12 -34.31
N GLN A 778 -12.45 12.84 -34.59
CA GLN A 778 -12.22 12.24 -35.90
C GLN A 778 -13.40 12.44 -36.85
N ASP A 779 -14.56 11.86 -36.51
CA ASP A 779 -15.76 11.89 -37.36
C ASP A 779 -17.01 11.69 -36.49
N PRO A 780 -18.09 12.49 -36.68
CA PRO A 780 -19.31 12.38 -35.87
C PRO A 780 -19.97 11.00 -35.90
N GLU A 781 -19.69 10.18 -36.91
CA GLU A 781 -20.22 8.83 -36.98
C GLU A 781 -19.72 7.93 -35.84
N PHE A 782 -18.54 8.22 -35.29
CA PHE A 782 -17.99 7.47 -34.15
C PHE A 782 -18.78 7.68 -32.85
N ASP A 783 -19.63 8.72 -32.75
CA ASP A 783 -20.54 8.91 -31.60
C ASP A 783 -21.46 7.70 -31.36
N ARG A 784 -21.71 6.91 -32.42
CA ARG A 784 -22.43 5.63 -32.33
C ARG A 784 -21.78 4.65 -31.36
N LEU A 785 -20.47 4.71 -31.18
CA LEU A 785 -19.71 3.80 -30.32
C LEU A 785 -19.70 4.29 -28.88
N ILE A 786 -20.02 5.57 -28.64
CA ILE A 786 -19.89 6.20 -27.34
C ILE A 786 -21.18 6.00 -26.54
N VAL A 787 -21.01 5.59 -25.28
CA VAL A 787 -22.09 5.43 -24.30
C VAL A 787 -21.80 6.32 -23.10
N GLU A 788 -22.83 7.05 -22.66
CA GLU A 788 -22.75 7.89 -21.48
C GLU A 788 -22.74 7.02 -20.22
N ILE A 789 -21.71 7.18 -19.40
CA ILE A 789 -21.57 6.56 -18.08
C ILE A 789 -21.68 7.68 -17.04
N SER A 790 -22.90 7.89 -16.55
CA SER A 790 -23.19 8.89 -15.52
C SER A 790 -22.69 8.45 -14.14
N ASP A 791 -22.53 9.43 -13.23
CA ASP A 791 -22.25 9.16 -11.81
C ASP A 791 -23.41 8.44 -11.10
N ASP A 792 -24.62 8.53 -11.66
CA ASP A 792 -25.75 7.68 -11.28
C ASP A 792 -25.60 6.29 -11.93
N ASP A 793 -25.18 5.33 -11.12
CA ASP A 793 -25.04 3.92 -11.47
C ASP A 793 -26.30 3.30 -12.09
N GLU A 794 -27.49 3.70 -11.64
CA GLU A 794 -28.76 3.15 -12.12
C GLU A 794 -29.06 3.67 -13.54
N GLU A 795 -28.81 4.95 -13.79
CA GLU A 795 -28.99 5.55 -15.10
C GLU A 795 -27.93 5.04 -16.10
N ALA A 796 -26.67 4.94 -15.69
CA ALA A 796 -25.61 4.33 -16.49
C ALA A 796 -25.95 2.87 -16.85
N THR A 797 -26.47 2.11 -15.89
CA THR A 797 -26.96 0.73 -16.09
C THR A 797 -28.05 0.66 -17.16
N LYS A 798 -29.09 1.49 -17.05
CA LYS A 798 -30.22 1.51 -17.99
C LYS A 798 -29.76 1.89 -19.39
N THR A 799 -28.91 2.90 -19.49
CA THR A 799 -28.35 3.40 -20.75
C THR A 799 -27.50 2.33 -21.43
N LEU A 800 -26.58 1.69 -20.69
CA LEU A 800 -25.74 0.61 -21.20
C LEU A 800 -26.59 -0.59 -21.66
N ALA A 801 -27.53 -1.06 -20.84
CA ALA A 801 -28.41 -2.18 -21.19
C ALA A 801 -29.21 -1.92 -22.46
N LYS A 802 -29.80 -0.72 -22.60
CA LYS A 802 -30.56 -0.31 -23.78
C LYS A 802 -29.71 -0.34 -25.04
N ARG A 803 -28.45 0.12 -24.96
CA ARG A 803 -27.51 0.11 -26.10
C ARG A 803 -27.09 -1.31 -26.46
N ILE A 804 -26.80 -2.16 -25.48
CA ILE A 804 -26.50 -3.58 -25.71
C ILE A 804 -27.67 -4.28 -26.40
N ILE A 805 -28.89 -4.15 -25.87
CA ILE A 805 -30.08 -4.79 -26.45
C ILE A 805 -30.32 -4.34 -27.89
N LYS A 806 -30.13 -3.04 -28.17
CA LYS A 806 -30.24 -2.51 -29.54
C LYS A 806 -29.24 -3.20 -30.47
N ILE A 807 -27.98 -3.31 -30.06
CA ILE A 807 -26.94 -3.96 -30.86
C ILE A 807 -27.27 -5.43 -31.10
N LEU A 808 -27.67 -6.15 -30.05
CA LEU A 808 -27.96 -7.58 -30.14
C LEU A 808 -29.22 -7.90 -30.97
N LYS A 809 -30.19 -6.98 -31.06
CA LYS A 809 -31.40 -7.11 -31.88
C LYS A 809 -31.18 -6.77 -33.35
N ASP A 810 -30.31 -5.81 -33.67
CA ASP A 810 -30.03 -5.34 -35.04
C ASP A 810 -28.60 -5.70 -35.49
N GLY A 811 -28.17 -6.93 -35.17
CA GLY A 811 -26.78 -7.34 -35.30
C GLY A 811 -26.20 -7.19 -36.71
N ASP A 812 -26.94 -7.52 -37.77
CA ASP A 812 -26.48 -7.35 -39.16
C ASP A 812 -26.08 -5.90 -39.46
N ARG A 813 -26.97 -4.95 -39.14
CA ARG A 813 -26.76 -3.53 -39.39
C ARG A 813 -25.62 -2.98 -38.51
N GLU A 814 -25.52 -3.46 -37.28
CA GLU A 814 -24.53 -3.00 -36.32
C GLU A 814 -23.13 -3.50 -36.67
N PHE A 815 -23.00 -4.73 -37.17
CA PHE A 815 -21.73 -5.24 -37.73
C PHE A 815 -21.34 -4.55 -39.05
N GLN A 816 -22.32 -4.20 -39.91
CA GLN A 816 -22.04 -3.38 -41.09
C GLN A 816 -21.53 -1.99 -40.71
N ALA A 817 -22.12 -1.37 -39.68
CA ALA A 817 -21.64 -0.10 -39.13
C ALA A 817 -20.23 -0.26 -38.54
N ALA A 818 -19.98 -1.31 -37.76
CA ALA A 818 -18.65 -1.59 -37.20
C ALA A 818 -17.58 -1.76 -38.29
N ARG A 819 -17.88 -2.47 -39.38
CA ARG A 819 -16.99 -2.59 -40.54
C ARG A 819 -16.68 -1.24 -41.19
N ARG A 820 -17.70 -0.42 -41.42
CA ARG A 820 -17.51 0.93 -41.99
C ARG A 820 -16.66 1.83 -41.08
N LEU A 821 -16.88 1.76 -39.77
CA LEU A 821 -16.11 2.52 -38.78
C LEU A 821 -14.66 2.02 -38.69
N LYS A 822 -14.42 0.71 -38.77
CA LYS A 822 -13.08 0.12 -38.92
C LYS A 822 -12.37 0.69 -40.16
N GLU A 823 -13.00 0.61 -41.33
CA GLU A 823 -12.44 1.10 -42.59
C GLU A 823 -12.10 2.59 -42.49
N LYS A 824 -13.00 3.40 -41.92
CA LYS A 824 -12.79 4.84 -41.71
C LYS A 824 -11.62 5.11 -40.75
N LEU A 825 -11.54 4.40 -39.62
CA LEU A 825 -10.46 4.55 -38.63
C LEU A 825 -9.10 4.20 -39.24
N LEU A 826 -8.98 3.07 -39.94
CA LEU A 826 -7.70 2.63 -40.51
C LEU A 826 -7.29 3.51 -41.72
N ALA A 827 -8.25 3.97 -42.51
CA ALA A 827 -7.98 4.84 -43.66
C ALA A 827 -7.57 6.27 -43.25
N SER A 828 -7.95 6.74 -42.06
CA SER A 828 -7.54 8.08 -41.59
C SER A 828 -6.05 8.15 -41.29
N LYS A 829 -5.42 7.01 -40.98
CA LYS A 829 -4.02 6.91 -40.58
C LYS A 829 -3.62 7.92 -39.50
N TYR A 830 -4.53 8.14 -38.56
CA TYR A 830 -4.44 9.17 -37.52
C TYR A 830 -3.12 9.16 -36.72
N TRP A 831 -2.43 8.02 -36.66
CA TRP A 831 -1.16 7.88 -35.96
C TRP A 831 0.05 8.46 -36.71
N GLU A 832 0.00 8.65 -38.04
CA GLU A 832 1.18 9.00 -38.86
C GLU A 832 1.90 10.28 -38.38
N ASP A 833 1.17 11.35 -38.12
CA ASP A 833 1.75 12.62 -37.67
C ASP A 833 2.33 12.52 -36.25
N SER A 834 1.61 11.87 -35.35
CA SER A 834 2.05 11.65 -33.97
C SER A 834 3.30 10.76 -33.91
N HIS A 835 3.32 9.69 -34.69
CA HIS A 835 4.47 8.81 -34.85
C HIS A 835 5.67 9.54 -35.49
N SER A 836 5.43 10.42 -36.47
CA SER A 836 6.51 11.21 -37.06
C SER A 836 7.17 12.13 -36.03
N LYS A 837 6.38 12.85 -35.22
CA LYS A 837 6.91 13.65 -34.09
C LYS A 837 7.65 12.79 -33.07
N PHE A 838 7.16 11.58 -32.82
CA PHE A 838 7.86 10.64 -31.96
C PHE A 838 9.26 10.33 -32.48
N LEU A 839 9.42 9.97 -33.76
CA LEU A 839 10.74 9.72 -34.37
C LEU A 839 11.64 10.96 -34.37
N GLU A 840 11.08 12.13 -34.69
CA GLU A 840 11.83 13.40 -34.71
C GLU A 840 12.48 13.70 -33.36
N ALA A 841 11.83 13.35 -32.25
CA ALA A 841 12.39 13.52 -30.90
C ALA A 841 13.67 12.69 -30.69
N PHE A 842 13.81 11.55 -31.39
CA PHE A 842 15.01 10.71 -31.39
C PHE A 842 16.00 11.05 -32.51
N GLY A 843 15.69 12.05 -33.34
CA GLY A 843 16.52 12.47 -34.47
C GLY A 843 16.48 11.51 -35.67
N LEU A 844 15.36 10.79 -35.84
CA LEU A 844 15.11 9.83 -36.93
C LEU A 844 14.24 10.39 -38.06
#